data_AF-A0A4R9FYC7-F1
#
_entry.id   AF-A0A4R9FYC7-F1
#
_cell.length_a   1.000
_cell.length_b   1.000
_cell.length_c   1.000
_cell.angle_alpha   90.00
_cell.angle_beta   90.00
_cell.angle_gamma   90.00
#
_symmetry.space_group_name_H-M   'P 1'
#
loop_
_entity.id
_entity.type
_entity.pdbx_description
1 polymer ?
#
loop_
_entity_poly.entity_id
_entity_poly.type
_entity_poly.pdbx_seq_one_letter_code
_entity_poly.pdbx_strand_id
1 'polypeptide(L)'
;MLDPQSPELKVADYNSTLQLTQALEARGDFQYKGIHKLVLIIGDWTEKYVANKILPSTEQLARELTLDKERVSAYLKEMTARHNPPMVKKICMVDYNPTGDSSDGRITSFLRLITVFARPSQTDAGSSHRYVDGVNQTSFSSIQRWVKEKRQFPGKENFQRWVYDCIDNNKLSETYASSEIGNLFQDTFDVTPVLKQTTINIHLKPVLKKLVDNRTLYFYRNENALSPGNRSVFYYNVHDEIIARLESYKKYLVERIIPELQRIGVLGNFSEQDIENTRSIATQVLPFLSPAYGDQKTAVEELLSLIHFEEEEKDKKEKEEKKAKLSELLDYIKSANRLVDLNYLRFRGESIEEEIRNLIVNHDMILHAEFADKKNLYTFVLHKECINGAVETAKRVHAATGNDSEIRVLAKMNIRDLLESREASSQFEKLEYSSLFKYLPFLTRFFRSIFGNVVVHRFEAEEIRARLAAEQNKKVLEAKTKAAQEEKVRIAERRIKDREVAEATAKARAVAAMAASNSDSSVPRNSASPEQDAESKQMLSSILDILDHAWNGGEYPDRNYLVQALGGNQDENTVINFLKKNAKKEIHSFMVRNQEEQYSFPILVTRRFLKKNGRVLLDKSKKIVDEQKNAGMPEQDKFDFYISLEDFLNRTLPKI
;
A
#
# COMPACT_ATOMS: atom_id res chain seq x y z
N MET A 1 1.73 -7.07 14.32
CA MET A 1 3.16 -7.03 14.71
C MET A 1 3.77 -8.38 14.36
N LEU A 2 5.08 -8.53 14.49
CA LEU A 2 5.75 -9.83 14.35
C LEU A 2 5.47 -10.68 15.61
N ASP A 3 4.96 -11.90 15.42
CA ASP A 3 4.65 -12.85 16.50
C ASP A 3 5.95 -13.40 17.14
N PRO A 4 6.19 -13.21 18.46
CA PRO A 4 7.35 -13.77 19.16
C PRO A 4 7.48 -15.28 19.10
N GLN A 5 6.38 -16.01 18.91
CA GLN A 5 6.31 -17.48 18.86
C GLN A 5 6.42 -18.05 17.44
N SER A 6 6.52 -17.19 16.40
CA SER A 6 6.63 -17.65 15.01
C SER A 6 7.77 -18.66 14.85
N PRO A 7 7.54 -19.83 14.21
CA PRO A 7 8.58 -20.84 14.01
C PRO A 7 9.76 -20.29 13.19
N GLU A 8 9.51 -19.31 12.33
CA GLU A 8 10.52 -18.61 11.53
C GLU A 8 11.57 -17.85 12.36
N LEU A 9 11.27 -17.57 13.64
CA LEU A 9 12.16 -16.83 14.54
C LEU A 9 12.98 -17.74 15.46
N LYS A 10 12.67 -19.03 15.54
CA LYS A 10 13.37 -19.97 16.40
C LYS A 10 14.79 -20.23 15.89
N VAL A 11 15.71 -20.45 16.82
CA VAL A 11 17.07 -20.96 16.57
C VAL A 11 17.27 -22.28 17.31
N ALA A 12 18.30 -23.04 16.95
CA ALA A 12 18.71 -24.25 17.69
C ALA A 12 19.08 -23.91 19.16
N ASP A 13 19.15 -24.93 20.02
CA ASP A 13 19.71 -24.74 21.36
C ASP A 13 21.18 -24.28 21.29
N TYR A 14 21.55 -23.39 22.21
CA TYR A 14 22.87 -22.79 22.27
C TYR A 14 23.96 -23.82 22.57
N ASN A 15 23.76 -24.67 23.57
CA ASN A 15 24.76 -25.66 24.00
C ASN A 15 24.94 -26.76 22.94
N SER A 16 23.85 -27.26 22.36
CA SER A 16 23.93 -28.20 21.22
C SER A 16 24.66 -27.59 20.01
N THR A 17 24.52 -26.29 19.77
CA THR A 17 25.23 -25.58 18.68
C THR A 17 26.73 -25.44 18.96
N LEU A 18 27.12 -25.15 20.20
CA LEU A 18 28.52 -25.12 20.60
C LEU A 18 29.15 -26.52 20.52
N GLN A 19 28.48 -27.55 21.03
CA GLN A 19 28.94 -28.95 20.94
C GLN A 19 29.11 -29.42 19.49
N LEU A 20 28.14 -29.11 18.61
CA LEU A 20 28.22 -29.48 17.20
C LEU A 20 29.38 -28.77 16.48
N THR A 21 29.57 -27.47 16.71
CA THR A 21 30.71 -26.74 16.10
C THR A 21 32.07 -27.17 16.66
N GLN A 22 32.16 -27.49 17.96
CA GLN A 22 33.35 -28.11 18.54
C GLN A 22 33.64 -29.48 17.92
N ALA A 23 32.63 -30.32 17.73
CA ALA A 23 32.78 -31.63 17.11
C ALA A 23 33.21 -31.55 15.63
N LEU A 24 32.67 -30.59 14.87
CA LEU A 24 33.08 -30.34 13.48
C LEU A 24 34.54 -29.87 13.38
N GLU A 25 34.97 -28.98 14.27
CA GLU A 25 36.36 -28.50 14.30
C GLU A 25 37.34 -29.55 14.86
N ALA A 26 36.92 -30.36 15.85
CA ALA A 26 37.72 -31.43 16.44
C ALA A 26 37.92 -32.66 15.55
N ARG A 27 37.12 -32.83 14.48
CA ARG A 27 37.37 -33.84 13.43
C ARG A 27 38.67 -33.57 12.65
N GLY A 28 39.21 -32.36 12.72
CA GLY A 28 40.49 -32.00 12.10
C GLY A 28 40.39 -31.55 10.64
N ASP A 29 39.20 -31.55 10.04
CA ASP A 29 39.01 -31.08 8.68
C ASP A 29 39.42 -29.61 8.52
N PHE A 30 40.31 -29.33 7.56
CA PHE A 30 40.67 -27.96 7.20
C PHE A 30 39.45 -27.11 6.78
N GLN A 31 38.34 -27.74 6.37
CA GLN A 31 37.09 -27.07 6.01
C GLN A 31 36.40 -26.42 7.22
N TYR A 32 36.43 -27.01 8.43
CA TYR A 32 35.69 -26.50 9.59
C TYR A 32 36.51 -25.65 10.56
N LYS A 33 37.84 -25.60 10.41
CA LYS A 33 38.72 -24.77 11.26
C LYS A 33 38.25 -23.30 11.34
N GLY A 34 37.96 -22.83 12.54
CA GLY A 34 37.43 -21.51 12.88
C GLY A 34 35.90 -21.42 13.04
N ILE A 35 35.13 -22.48 12.73
CA ILE A 35 33.66 -22.42 12.78
C ILE A 35 33.12 -22.26 14.20
N HIS A 36 33.78 -22.85 15.21
CA HIS A 36 33.37 -22.67 16.60
C HIS A 36 33.62 -21.24 17.09
N LYS A 37 34.80 -20.67 16.75
CA LYS A 37 35.14 -19.27 17.06
C LYS A 37 34.14 -18.28 16.41
N LEU A 38 33.66 -18.58 15.19
CA LEU A 38 32.63 -17.77 14.52
C LEU A 38 31.31 -17.75 15.32
N VAL A 39 30.83 -18.89 15.83
CA VAL A 39 29.60 -18.92 16.64
C VAL A 39 29.78 -18.14 17.95
N LEU A 40 30.92 -18.29 18.63
CA LEU A 40 31.21 -17.56 19.86
C LEU A 40 31.21 -16.04 19.63
N ILE A 41 31.87 -15.55 18.58
CA ILE A 41 31.90 -14.12 18.22
C ILE A 41 30.48 -13.60 17.94
N ILE A 42 29.65 -14.34 17.20
CA ILE A 42 28.26 -13.93 16.94
C ILE A 42 27.46 -13.90 18.25
N GLY A 43 27.67 -14.85 19.18
CA GLY A 43 27.10 -14.83 20.53
C GLY A 43 27.47 -13.55 21.30
N ASP A 44 28.77 -13.28 21.42
CA ASP A 44 29.34 -12.07 22.02
C ASP A 44 28.69 -10.78 21.51
N TRP A 45 28.55 -10.64 20.19
CA TRP A 45 27.87 -9.51 19.55
C TRP A 45 26.37 -9.47 19.88
N THR A 46 25.72 -10.62 19.94
CA THR A 46 24.27 -10.74 20.18
C THR A 46 23.91 -10.37 21.61
N GLU A 47 24.75 -10.69 22.59
CA GLU A 47 24.59 -10.20 23.97
C GLU A 47 24.78 -8.67 24.04
N LYS A 48 25.82 -8.15 23.39
CA LYS A 48 26.14 -6.70 23.35
C LYS A 48 25.11 -5.86 22.60
N TYR A 49 24.25 -6.47 21.77
CA TYR A 49 23.17 -5.80 21.05
C TYR A 49 22.23 -4.97 21.95
N VAL A 50 22.01 -5.40 23.21
CA VAL A 50 21.11 -4.69 24.13
C VAL A 50 21.55 -3.24 24.33
N ALA A 51 22.85 -3.00 24.48
CA ALA A 51 23.44 -1.67 24.58
C ALA A 51 23.68 -1.05 23.19
N ASN A 52 24.33 -1.79 22.28
CA ASN A 52 24.91 -1.21 21.07
C ASN A 52 23.95 -1.10 19.87
N LYS A 53 22.85 -1.85 19.85
CA LYS A 53 21.89 -1.97 18.72
C LYS A 53 22.50 -2.40 17.38
N ILE A 54 23.74 -2.88 17.37
CA ILE A 54 24.47 -3.33 16.17
C ILE A 54 24.61 -4.86 16.22
N LEU A 55 24.41 -5.51 15.07
CA LEU A 55 24.73 -6.92 14.84
C LEU A 55 25.79 -7.02 13.73
N PRO A 56 26.65 -8.05 13.76
CA PRO A 56 27.77 -8.15 12.85
C PRO A 56 27.34 -8.65 11.46
N SER A 57 27.90 -8.02 10.43
CA SER A 57 27.87 -8.47 9.05
C SER A 57 29.04 -9.42 8.74
N THR A 58 28.97 -10.13 7.60
CA THR A 58 30.05 -11.00 7.09
C THR A 58 31.42 -10.29 7.04
N GLU A 59 31.43 -8.98 6.77
CA GLU A 59 32.65 -8.16 6.65
C GLU A 59 33.25 -7.76 8.00
N GLN A 60 32.47 -7.75 9.08
CA GLN A 60 32.98 -7.58 10.45
C GLN A 60 33.51 -8.92 10.96
N LEU A 61 32.74 -10.00 10.76
CA LEU A 61 33.12 -11.36 11.18
C LEU A 61 34.42 -11.84 10.52
N ALA A 62 34.61 -11.59 9.22
CA ALA A 62 35.85 -11.91 8.50
C ALA A 62 37.09 -11.21 9.10
N ARG A 63 36.96 -9.93 9.50
CA ARG A 63 38.05 -9.17 10.13
C ARG A 63 38.38 -9.66 11.53
N GLU A 64 37.37 -9.94 12.37
CA GLU A 64 37.56 -10.42 13.75
C GLU A 64 38.06 -11.87 13.83
N LEU A 65 37.72 -12.69 12.82
CA LEU A 65 38.22 -14.05 12.70
C LEU A 65 39.59 -14.16 12.04
N THR A 66 40.04 -13.13 11.34
CA THR A 66 41.18 -13.18 10.40
C THR A 66 41.03 -14.34 9.39
N LEU A 67 39.84 -14.44 8.79
CA LEU A 67 39.46 -15.45 7.79
C LEU A 67 38.88 -14.78 6.54
N ASP A 68 39.00 -15.46 5.41
CA ASP A 68 38.49 -14.96 4.12
C ASP A 68 36.97 -14.74 4.14
N LYS A 69 36.51 -13.64 3.53
CA LYS A 69 35.09 -13.26 3.45
C LYS A 69 34.23 -14.38 2.84
N GLU A 70 34.78 -15.11 1.87
CA GLU A 70 34.11 -16.24 1.19
C GLU A 70 33.95 -17.44 2.14
N ARG A 71 35.01 -17.80 2.88
CA ARG A 71 34.99 -18.87 3.89
C ARG A 71 33.98 -18.58 5.00
N VAL A 72 33.97 -17.34 5.52
CA VAL A 72 32.98 -16.92 6.53
C VAL A 72 31.56 -16.91 5.95
N SER A 73 31.37 -16.48 4.70
CA SER A 73 30.08 -16.55 4.00
C SER A 73 29.58 -18.01 3.84
N ALA A 74 30.47 -18.96 3.55
CA ALA A 74 30.12 -20.38 3.46
C ALA A 74 29.63 -20.94 4.81
N TYR A 75 30.36 -20.69 5.91
CA TYR A 75 29.92 -21.09 7.25
C TYR A 75 28.57 -20.47 7.64
N LEU A 76 28.36 -19.20 7.30
CA LEU A 76 27.10 -18.52 7.58
C LEU A 76 25.95 -19.12 6.76
N LYS A 77 26.16 -19.50 5.49
CA LYS A 77 25.14 -20.20 4.68
C LYS A 77 24.78 -21.55 5.26
N GLU A 78 25.76 -22.33 5.71
CA GLU A 78 25.51 -23.61 6.37
C GLU A 78 24.71 -23.45 7.67
N MET A 79 25.18 -22.61 8.60
CA MET A 79 24.52 -22.42 9.90
C MET A 79 23.16 -21.72 9.83
N THR A 80 22.84 -21.02 8.74
CA THR A 80 21.56 -20.29 8.56
C THR A 80 20.52 -21.05 7.73
N ALA A 81 20.94 -22.01 6.89
CA ALA A 81 20.04 -22.70 5.94
C ALA A 81 20.07 -24.24 6.02
N ARG A 82 21.14 -24.87 6.53
CA ARG A 82 21.27 -26.34 6.54
C ARG A 82 20.59 -27.02 7.75
N HIS A 83 20.26 -26.25 8.79
CA HIS A 83 19.63 -26.72 10.02
C HIS A 83 18.25 -26.06 10.23
N ASN A 84 17.29 -26.81 10.78
CA ASN A 84 15.95 -26.32 11.11
C ASN A 84 15.56 -26.77 12.53
N PRO A 85 15.42 -25.86 13.51
CA PRO A 85 15.70 -24.43 13.43
C PRO A 85 17.21 -24.13 13.20
N PRO A 86 17.56 -22.98 12.60
CA PRO A 86 18.94 -22.66 12.25
C PRO A 86 19.86 -22.45 13.46
N MET A 87 21.14 -22.76 13.29
CA MET A 87 22.17 -22.58 14.32
C MET A 87 22.49 -21.10 14.57
N VAL A 88 22.48 -20.28 13.51
CA VAL A 88 22.64 -18.82 13.56
C VAL A 88 21.47 -18.19 12.82
N LYS A 89 20.88 -17.12 13.38
CA LYS A 89 19.81 -16.40 12.68
C LYS A 89 20.40 -15.38 11.71
N LYS A 90 20.06 -15.54 10.42
CA LYS A 90 20.19 -14.51 9.40
C LYS A 90 19.10 -13.44 9.57
N ILE A 91 19.48 -12.16 9.54
CA ILE A 91 18.59 -11.00 9.73
C ILE A 91 18.90 -9.97 8.62
N CYS A 92 17.87 -9.49 7.92
CA CYS A 92 18.02 -8.46 6.89
C CYS A 92 17.85 -7.05 7.48
N MET A 93 18.85 -6.19 7.32
CA MET A 93 18.78 -4.77 7.66
C MET A 93 18.81 -3.92 6.39
N VAL A 94 17.95 -2.91 6.28
CA VAL A 94 18.08 -1.85 5.27
C VAL A 94 18.67 -0.62 5.94
N ASP A 95 19.84 -0.17 5.47
CA ASP A 95 20.54 1.00 5.98
C ASP A 95 20.54 2.15 4.97
N TYR A 96 20.57 3.40 5.45
CA TYR A 96 20.53 4.61 4.61
C TYR A 96 21.90 5.27 4.52
N ASN A 97 22.54 5.12 3.36
CA ASN A 97 23.83 5.72 3.03
C ASN A 97 23.65 6.87 2.02
N PRO A 98 23.50 8.14 2.46
CA PRO A 98 23.33 9.29 1.57
C PRO A 98 24.58 9.67 0.77
N THR A 99 25.70 8.99 0.99
CA THR A 99 27.05 9.29 0.48
C THR A 99 27.72 8.11 -0.24
N GLY A 100 27.02 6.99 -0.43
CA GLY A 100 27.58 5.81 -1.07
C GLY A 100 27.63 5.91 -2.59
N ASP A 101 28.75 5.50 -3.19
CA ASP A 101 28.81 5.23 -4.63
C ASP A 101 27.80 4.14 -5.01
N SER A 102 27.16 4.27 -6.18
CA SER A 102 26.20 3.29 -6.70
C SER A 102 26.88 2.03 -7.28
N SER A 103 28.02 1.63 -6.71
CA SER A 103 28.99 0.69 -7.30
C SER A 103 28.64 -0.80 -7.18
N ASP A 104 27.74 -1.18 -6.26
CA ASP A 104 27.22 -2.56 -6.12
C ASP A 104 26.27 -2.97 -7.28
N GLY A 105 26.07 -2.11 -8.28
CA GLY A 105 25.35 -2.42 -9.52
C GLY A 105 23.84 -2.65 -9.39
N ARG A 106 23.27 -2.50 -8.19
CA ARG A 106 21.84 -2.66 -7.91
C ARG A 106 21.24 -1.40 -7.27
N ILE A 107 20.63 -0.60 -8.13
CA ILE A 107 19.69 0.51 -7.86
C ILE A 107 20.35 1.79 -7.33
N THR A 108 19.88 2.92 -7.86
CA THR A 108 20.17 4.31 -7.49
C THR A 108 19.55 4.75 -6.15
N SER A 109 19.15 3.78 -5.31
CA SER A 109 18.62 4.04 -3.98
C SER A 109 19.76 4.29 -3.00
N PHE A 110 19.68 5.36 -2.21
CA PHE A 110 20.57 5.62 -1.06
C PHE A 110 20.32 4.64 0.11
N LEU A 111 19.79 3.45 -0.19
CA LEU A 111 19.43 2.38 0.74
C LEU A 111 20.21 1.11 0.34
N ARG A 112 20.89 0.49 1.30
CA ARG A 112 21.66 -0.76 1.08
C ARG A 112 21.10 -1.88 1.95
N LEU A 113 20.97 -3.07 1.37
CA LEU A 113 20.73 -4.29 2.14
C LEU A 113 22.03 -4.72 2.83
N ILE A 114 21.98 -4.88 4.15
CA ILE A 114 23.06 -5.42 4.97
C ILE A 114 22.52 -6.67 5.69
N THR A 115 23.02 -7.83 5.31
CA THR A 115 22.76 -9.09 6.03
C THR A 115 23.60 -9.11 7.31
N VAL A 116 22.94 -9.19 8.45
CA VAL A 116 23.55 -9.27 9.78
C VAL A 116 23.13 -10.56 10.49
N PHE A 117 23.92 -11.00 11.45
CA PHE A 117 23.78 -12.32 12.07
C PHE A 117 23.62 -12.21 13.58
N ALA A 118 22.69 -13.01 14.13
CA ALA A 118 22.47 -13.10 15.57
C ALA A 118 22.51 -14.56 16.04
N ARG A 119 23.03 -14.77 17.24
CA ARG A 119 22.96 -16.04 17.98
C ARG A 119 22.25 -15.79 19.31
N PRO A 120 20.90 -15.80 19.33
CA PRO A 120 20.13 -15.71 20.58
C PRO A 120 20.58 -16.79 21.57
N SER A 121 20.64 -16.46 22.85
CA SER A 121 21.05 -17.40 23.91
C SER A 121 19.81 -18.00 24.60
N GLN A 122 20.02 -18.76 25.67
CA GLN A 122 18.91 -19.25 26.50
C GLN A 122 18.13 -18.10 27.19
N THR A 123 18.72 -16.90 27.37
CA THR A 123 17.99 -15.73 27.90
C THR A 123 16.96 -15.15 26.93
N ASP A 124 17.10 -15.43 25.62
CA ASP A 124 16.13 -15.07 24.59
C ASP A 124 15.10 -16.20 24.34
N ALA A 125 15.06 -17.22 25.19
CA ALA A 125 14.25 -18.44 25.03
C ALA A 125 14.39 -19.12 23.66
N GLY A 126 15.56 -19.01 23.01
CA GLY A 126 15.81 -19.57 21.68
C GLY A 126 15.05 -18.85 20.54
N SER A 127 14.58 -17.62 20.75
CA SER A 127 13.91 -16.81 19.72
C SER A 127 14.75 -15.61 19.29
N SER A 128 14.75 -15.31 17.98
CA SER A 128 15.41 -14.14 17.40
C SER A 128 14.54 -12.87 17.41
N HIS A 129 13.32 -12.93 17.95
CA HIS A 129 12.32 -11.85 17.86
C HIS A 129 12.84 -10.46 18.24
N ARG A 130 13.50 -10.33 19.40
CA ARG A 130 14.05 -9.08 19.93
C ARG A 130 15.03 -8.40 18.97
N TYR A 131 15.82 -9.20 18.27
CA TYR A 131 16.83 -8.75 17.31
C TYR A 131 16.19 -8.36 15.98
N VAL A 132 15.23 -9.17 15.51
CA VAL A 132 14.50 -8.94 14.27
C VAL A 132 13.63 -7.67 14.34
N ASP A 133 12.85 -7.45 15.41
CA ASP A 133 12.03 -6.22 15.49
C ASP A 133 12.87 -4.94 15.64
N GLY A 134 13.98 -4.99 16.37
CA GLY A 134 14.92 -3.88 16.46
C GLY A 134 15.58 -3.54 15.12
N VAL A 135 16.03 -4.54 14.36
CA VAL A 135 16.56 -4.33 13.00
C VAL A 135 15.48 -3.91 12.00
N ASN A 136 14.25 -4.40 12.15
CA ASN A 136 13.10 -3.90 11.39
C ASN A 136 12.78 -2.43 11.72
N GLN A 137 13.01 -1.99 12.96
CA GLN A 137 12.86 -0.59 13.35
C GLN A 137 13.94 0.29 12.72
N THR A 138 15.20 -0.15 12.66
CA THR A 138 16.26 0.51 11.89
C THR A 138 15.87 0.61 10.42
N SER A 139 15.46 -0.51 9.80
CA SER A 139 15.07 -0.58 8.39
C SER A 139 13.91 0.35 8.04
N PHE A 140 12.89 0.41 8.91
CA PHE A 140 11.79 1.36 8.81
C PHE A 140 12.28 2.81 8.82
N SER A 141 13.13 3.18 9.79
CA SER A 141 13.69 4.53 9.91
C SER A 141 14.55 4.92 8.71
N SER A 142 15.38 4.01 8.19
CA SER A 142 16.17 4.21 6.97
C SER A 142 15.29 4.51 5.76
N ILE A 143 14.25 3.70 5.53
CA ILE A 143 13.33 3.87 4.40
C ILE A 143 12.52 5.18 4.55
N GLN A 144 11.97 5.45 5.74
CA GLN A 144 11.24 6.71 6.01
C GLN A 144 12.14 7.94 5.74
N ARG A 145 13.41 7.86 6.14
CA ARG A 145 14.38 8.94 5.93
C ARG A 145 14.71 9.14 4.45
N TRP A 146 14.96 8.06 3.71
CA TRP A 146 15.19 8.12 2.26
C TRP A 146 13.98 8.69 1.49
N VAL A 147 12.76 8.25 1.82
CA VAL A 147 11.51 8.78 1.22
C VAL A 147 11.39 10.29 1.44
N LYS A 148 11.82 10.80 2.59
CA LYS A 148 11.75 12.23 2.94
C LYS A 148 12.90 13.07 2.35
N GLU A 149 14.12 12.53 2.31
CA GLU A 149 15.34 13.30 2.00
C GLU A 149 15.82 13.16 0.55
N LYS A 150 15.49 12.07 -0.15
CA LYS A 150 16.17 11.66 -1.39
C LYS A 150 15.31 11.03 -2.47
N ARG A 151 14.17 10.39 -2.16
CA ARG A 151 13.27 9.88 -3.21
C ARG A 151 12.72 11.04 -4.03
N GLN A 152 12.79 10.93 -5.35
CA GLN A 152 12.26 11.92 -6.29
C GLN A 152 11.13 11.29 -7.12
N PHE A 153 10.04 12.03 -7.30
CA PHE A 153 8.99 11.65 -8.25
C PHE A 153 9.48 11.94 -9.68
N PRO A 154 9.43 11.00 -10.63
CA PRO A 154 10.04 11.15 -11.97
C PRO A 154 9.31 12.12 -12.93
N GLY A 155 8.32 12.86 -12.43
CA GLY A 155 7.47 13.77 -13.21
C GLY A 155 6.29 13.07 -13.88
N LYS A 156 5.17 13.80 -14.05
CA LYS A 156 3.89 13.24 -14.50
C LYS A 156 3.99 12.46 -15.82
N GLU A 157 4.72 12.97 -16.81
CA GLU A 157 4.84 12.31 -18.13
C GLU A 157 5.57 10.97 -18.08
N ASN A 158 6.74 10.92 -17.44
CA ASN A 158 7.54 9.70 -17.34
C ASN A 158 6.80 8.64 -16.50
N PHE A 159 6.13 9.08 -15.44
CA PHE A 159 5.30 8.24 -14.60
C PHE A 159 4.08 7.69 -15.36
N GLN A 160 3.39 8.52 -16.15
CA GLN A 160 2.28 8.07 -17.02
C GLN A 160 2.76 7.01 -18.02
N ARG A 161 3.88 7.23 -18.72
CA ARG A 161 4.45 6.25 -19.66
C ARG A 161 4.78 4.92 -18.96
N TRP A 162 5.54 4.97 -17.86
CA TRP A 162 5.91 3.78 -17.09
C TRP A 162 4.70 2.98 -16.59
N VAL A 163 3.67 3.68 -16.09
CA VAL A 163 2.41 3.03 -15.67
C VAL A 163 1.73 2.36 -16.86
N TYR A 164 1.73 2.97 -18.05
CA TYR A 164 1.09 2.40 -19.24
C TYR A 164 1.83 1.15 -19.72
N ASP A 165 3.17 1.24 -19.82
CA ASP A 165 4.03 0.13 -20.19
C ASP A 165 3.85 -1.06 -19.21
N CYS A 166 3.72 -0.80 -17.91
CA CYS A 166 3.45 -1.83 -16.90
C CYS A 166 2.03 -2.40 -16.98
N ILE A 167 1.00 -1.62 -17.33
CA ILE A 167 -0.37 -2.15 -17.56
C ILE A 167 -0.37 -3.06 -18.79
N ASP A 168 0.17 -2.59 -19.93
CA ASP A 168 0.20 -3.33 -21.20
C ASP A 168 0.93 -4.68 -21.07
N ASN A 169 2.03 -4.70 -20.30
CA ASN A 169 2.84 -5.90 -20.10
C ASN A 169 2.40 -6.77 -18.89
N ASN A 170 1.24 -6.49 -18.28
CA ASN A 170 0.71 -7.21 -17.09
C ASN A 170 1.71 -7.29 -15.93
N LYS A 171 2.27 -6.13 -15.60
CA LYS A 171 3.32 -5.85 -14.61
C LYS A 171 2.97 -4.65 -13.72
N LEU A 172 1.68 -4.33 -13.53
CA LEU A 172 1.22 -3.16 -12.78
C LEU A 172 1.77 -3.12 -11.34
N SER A 173 1.91 -4.29 -10.70
CA SER A 173 2.53 -4.39 -9.37
C SER A 173 4.01 -4.01 -9.33
N GLU A 174 4.74 -4.01 -10.45
CA GLU A 174 6.11 -3.44 -10.51
C GLU A 174 6.11 -1.93 -10.26
N THR A 175 4.96 -1.25 -10.44
CA THR A 175 4.80 0.19 -10.19
C THR A 175 4.51 0.56 -8.73
N TYR A 176 4.38 -0.42 -7.83
CA TYR A 176 4.01 -0.18 -6.44
C TYR A 176 5.23 0.08 -5.54
N ALA A 177 5.04 0.86 -4.48
CA ALA A 177 6.04 1.07 -3.45
C ALA A 177 6.44 -0.24 -2.74
N SER A 178 5.54 -1.22 -2.65
CA SER A 178 5.83 -2.55 -2.12
C SER A 178 6.81 -3.36 -2.97
N SER A 179 6.87 -3.12 -4.28
CA SER A 179 7.83 -3.77 -5.18
C SER A 179 9.19 -3.06 -5.16
N GLU A 180 9.20 -1.73 -5.17
CA GLU A 180 10.43 -0.94 -5.00
C GLU A 180 11.13 -1.27 -3.66
N ILE A 181 10.37 -1.21 -2.55
CA ILE A 181 10.88 -1.58 -1.22
C ILE A 181 11.15 -3.09 -1.12
N GLY A 182 10.32 -3.93 -1.74
CA GLY A 182 10.50 -5.39 -1.75
C GLY A 182 11.80 -5.84 -2.41
N ASN A 183 12.24 -5.13 -3.45
CA ASN A 183 13.51 -5.38 -4.12
C ASN A 183 14.73 -5.11 -3.21
N LEU A 184 14.60 -4.26 -2.18
CA LEU A 184 15.65 -4.03 -1.18
C LEU A 184 15.87 -5.24 -0.25
N PHE A 185 14.94 -6.19 -0.18
CA PHE A 185 15.04 -7.39 0.66
C PHE A 185 15.47 -8.65 -0.13
N GLN A 186 16.03 -8.49 -1.34
CA GLN A 186 16.60 -9.60 -2.13
C GLN A 186 17.99 -10.02 -1.62
N ASP A 187 18.04 -10.88 -0.59
CA ASP A 187 19.28 -11.36 -0.01
C ASP A 187 19.96 -12.50 -0.81
N THR A 188 21.29 -12.40 -0.97
CA THR A 188 22.16 -13.45 -1.53
C THR A 188 22.20 -14.76 -0.74
N PHE A 189 21.80 -14.74 0.54
CA PHE A 189 21.65 -15.92 1.38
C PHE A 189 20.32 -16.66 1.14
N ASP A 190 19.31 -16.03 0.52
CA ASP A 190 17.98 -16.63 0.32
C ASP A 190 17.93 -17.50 -0.95
N VAL A 191 18.70 -18.58 -0.92
CA VAL A 191 18.91 -19.49 -2.05
C VAL A 191 17.67 -20.34 -2.40
N THR A 192 16.71 -20.50 -1.48
CA THR A 192 15.45 -21.23 -1.74
C THR A 192 14.23 -20.30 -1.68
N PRO A 193 13.11 -20.64 -2.35
CA PRO A 193 11.85 -19.90 -2.24
C PRO A 193 11.33 -19.79 -0.79
N VAL A 194 11.59 -20.81 0.04
CA VAL A 194 11.21 -20.83 1.46
C VAL A 194 11.96 -19.74 2.24
N LEU A 195 13.29 -19.63 2.05
CA LEU A 195 14.09 -18.59 2.72
C LEU A 195 13.64 -17.18 2.30
N LYS A 196 13.36 -16.96 1.00
CA LYS A 196 12.79 -15.70 0.49
C LYS A 196 11.45 -15.39 1.16
N GLN A 197 10.56 -16.38 1.29
CA GLN A 197 9.26 -16.20 1.94
C GLN A 197 9.40 -15.89 3.43
N THR A 198 10.38 -16.49 4.13
CA THR A 198 10.70 -16.15 5.52
C THR A 198 11.24 -14.73 5.66
N THR A 199 12.17 -14.29 4.80
CA THR A 199 12.61 -12.88 4.76
C THR A 199 11.43 -11.92 4.55
N ILE A 200 10.51 -12.25 3.64
CA ILE A 200 9.28 -11.46 3.41
C ILE A 200 8.39 -11.42 4.67
N ASN A 201 8.25 -12.54 5.38
CA ASN A 201 7.39 -12.65 6.57
C ASN A 201 7.96 -11.91 7.78
N ILE A 202 9.26 -12.07 8.07
CA ILE A 202 9.86 -11.54 9.30
C ILE A 202 10.44 -10.13 9.14
N HIS A 203 10.70 -9.67 7.90
CA HIS A 203 11.23 -8.33 7.61
C HIS A 203 10.27 -7.46 6.80
N LEU A 204 10.02 -7.80 5.53
CA LEU A 204 9.31 -6.92 4.59
C LEU A 204 7.88 -6.59 5.07
N LYS A 205 7.08 -7.59 5.43
CA LYS A 205 5.70 -7.39 5.90
C LYS A 205 5.62 -6.50 7.17
N PRO A 206 6.42 -6.74 8.24
CA PRO A 206 6.52 -5.83 9.37
C PRO A 206 6.95 -4.39 9.01
N VAL A 207 7.92 -4.21 8.12
CA VAL A 207 8.41 -2.89 7.70
C VAL A 207 7.35 -2.14 6.89
N LEU A 208 6.74 -2.77 5.88
CA LEU A 208 5.64 -2.19 5.11
C LEU A 208 4.47 -1.81 6.02
N LYS A 209 4.12 -2.64 7.01
CA LYS A 209 3.09 -2.27 7.99
C LYS A 209 3.49 -1.03 8.80
N LYS A 210 4.70 -0.96 9.37
CA LYS A 210 5.15 0.25 10.11
C LYS A 210 5.10 1.50 9.23
N LEU A 211 5.43 1.40 7.94
CA LEU A 211 5.34 2.52 6.98
C LEU A 211 3.88 2.96 6.67
N VAL A 212 2.91 2.04 6.65
CA VAL A 212 1.48 2.35 6.53
C VAL A 212 0.92 2.95 7.82
N ASP A 213 1.22 2.35 8.98
CA ASP A 213 0.80 2.84 10.30
C ASP A 213 1.31 4.28 10.54
N ASN A 214 2.50 4.62 10.01
CA ASN A 214 3.13 5.94 10.03
C ASN A 214 2.76 6.84 8.83
N ARG A 215 1.72 6.50 8.04
CA ARG A 215 1.24 7.26 6.87
C ARG A 215 2.33 7.65 5.85
N THR A 216 3.41 6.88 5.76
CA THR A 216 4.47 7.04 4.75
C THR A 216 4.09 6.32 3.45
N LEU A 217 3.34 5.23 3.58
CA LEU A 217 2.66 4.55 2.47
C LEU A 217 1.15 4.66 2.62
N TYR A 218 0.46 4.85 1.50
CA TYR A 218 -0.97 4.60 1.36
C TYR A 218 -1.18 3.12 1.00
N PHE A 219 -2.17 2.47 1.62
CA PHE A 219 -2.45 1.05 1.42
C PHE A 219 -3.95 0.76 1.32
N TYR A 220 -4.31 -0.10 0.39
CA TYR A 220 -5.63 -0.72 0.27
C TYR A 220 -5.51 -2.13 -0.32
N ARG A 221 -6.59 -2.89 -0.25
CA ARG A 221 -6.63 -4.29 -0.68
C ARG A 221 -7.64 -4.46 -1.82
N ASN A 222 -7.15 -4.83 -3.01
CA ASN A 222 -8.01 -5.19 -4.13
C ASN A 222 -8.23 -6.71 -4.14
N GLU A 223 -9.29 -7.17 -3.49
CA GLU A 223 -9.63 -8.60 -3.42
C GLU A 223 -10.01 -9.20 -4.79
N ASN A 224 -10.43 -8.37 -5.75
CA ASN A 224 -10.83 -8.79 -7.10
C ASN A 224 -9.63 -9.04 -8.03
N ALA A 225 -8.43 -8.58 -7.65
CA ALA A 225 -7.27 -8.64 -8.51
C ALA A 225 -6.82 -10.09 -8.79
N LEU A 226 -6.65 -10.39 -10.08
CA LEU A 226 -6.26 -11.71 -10.56
C LEU A 226 -4.83 -12.07 -10.11
N SER A 227 -3.88 -11.16 -10.35
CA SER A 227 -2.48 -11.30 -9.92
C SER A 227 -2.34 -11.16 -8.40
N PRO A 228 -1.67 -12.09 -7.69
CA PRO A 228 -1.40 -11.97 -6.26
C PRO A 228 -0.65 -10.69 -5.86
N GLY A 229 0.22 -10.18 -6.74
CA GLY A 229 0.95 -8.92 -6.52
C GLY A 229 0.02 -7.72 -6.44
N ASN A 230 -1.05 -7.72 -7.23
CA ASN A 230 -2.01 -6.63 -7.35
C ASN A 230 -3.05 -6.60 -6.21
N ARG A 231 -3.11 -7.63 -5.35
CA ARG A 231 -4.10 -7.69 -4.27
C ARG A 231 -3.80 -6.78 -3.10
N SER A 232 -2.53 -6.49 -2.85
CA SER A 232 -2.08 -5.65 -1.74
C SER A 232 -1.33 -4.44 -2.29
N VAL A 233 -2.07 -3.37 -2.55
CA VAL A 233 -1.57 -2.20 -3.27
C VAL A 233 -0.96 -1.22 -2.29
N PHE A 234 0.28 -0.81 -2.53
CA PHE A 234 1.00 0.18 -1.72
C PHE A 234 1.54 1.30 -2.62
N TYR A 235 1.16 2.54 -2.31
CA TYR A 235 1.74 3.74 -2.93
C TYR A 235 2.48 4.55 -1.88
N TYR A 236 3.41 5.39 -2.30
CA TYR A 236 3.91 6.45 -1.43
C TYR A 236 2.77 7.43 -1.13
N ASN A 237 2.65 7.84 0.13
CA ASN A 237 1.59 8.76 0.56
C ASN A 237 1.95 10.22 0.20
N VAL A 238 2.14 10.45 -1.10
CA VAL A 238 2.51 11.74 -1.70
C VAL A 238 1.38 12.13 -2.63
N HIS A 239 0.63 13.17 -2.24
CA HIS A 239 -0.61 13.60 -2.91
C HIS A 239 -0.44 13.75 -4.42
N ASP A 240 0.58 14.49 -4.86
CA ASP A 240 0.84 14.77 -6.28
C ASP A 240 1.11 13.50 -7.12
N GLU A 241 1.69 12.45 -6.52
CA GLU A 241 1.96 11.17 -7.17
C GLU A 241 0.70 10.29 -7.24
N ILE A 242 -0.14 10.31 -6.20
CA ILE A 242 -1.43 9.62 -6.19
C ILE A 242 -2.39 10.27 -7.20
N ILE A 243 -2.43 11.60 -7.24
CA ILE A 243 -3.19 12.36 -8.26
C ILE A 243 -2.63 12.09 -9.66
N ALA A 244 -1.31 12.07 -9.86
CA ALA A 244 -0.72 11.70 -11.15
C ALA A 244 -1.06 10.27 -11.59
N ARG A 245 -1.19 9.32 -10.64
CA ARG A 245 -1.65 7.95 -10.91
C ARG A 245 -3.12 7.91 -11.32
N LEU A 246 -3.98 8.62 -10.59
CA LEU A 246 -5.40 8.77 -10.91
C LEU A 246 -5.60 9.39 -12.30
N GLU A 247 -4.91 10.48 -12.61
CA GLU A 247 -4.88 11.09 -13.95
C GLU A 247 -4.42 10.11 -15.02
N SER A 248 -3.37 9.33 -14.75
CA SER A 248 -2.85 8.32 -15.67
C SER A 248 -3.87 7.22 -15.95
N TYR A 249 -4.49 6.65 -14.91
CA TYR A 249 -5.53 5.61 -15.06
C TYR A 249 -6.80 6.16 -15.75
N LYS A 250 -7.24 7.37 -15.43
CA LYS A 250 -8.39 8.03 -16.10
C LYS A 250 -8.13 8.23 -17.59
N LYS A 251 -6.93 8.69 -17.95
CA LYS A 251 -6.51 8.77 -19.36
C LYS A 251 -6.42 7.40 -20.03
N TYR A 252 -5.84 6.38 -19.39
CA TYR A 252 -5.74 5.02 -19.98
C TYR A 252 -7.13 4.43 -20.27
N LEU A 253 -8.07 4.64 -19.35
CA LEU A 253 -9.47 4.26 -19.50
C LEU A 253 -10.12 4.93 -20.72
N VAL A 254 -9.92 6.24 -20.92
CA VAL A 254 -10.52 7.03 -22.00
C VAL A 254 -9.80 6.86 -23.35
N GLU A 255 -8.48 6.79 -23.37
CA GLU A 255 -7.65 6.73 -24.58
C GLU A 255 -7.54 5.31 -25.17
N ARG A 256 -7.74 4.25 -24.36
CA ARG A 256 -7.53 2.86 -24.80
C ARG A 256 -8.71 1.93 -24.53
N ILE A 257 -9.12 1.79 -23.26
CA ILE A 257 -10.12 0.79 -22.86
C ILE A 257 -11.50 1.09 -23.47
N ILE A 258 -11.97 2.34 -23.38
CA ILE A 258 -13.27 2.74 -23.95
C ILE A 258 -13.31 2.58 -25.47
N PRO A 259 -12.35 3.11 -26.27
CA PRO A 259 -12.32 2.89 -27.71
C PRO A 259 -12.27 1.41 -28.12
N GLU A 260 -11.58 0.55 -27.37
CA GLU A 260 -11.57 -0.88 -27.63
C GLU A 260 -12.95 -1.53 -27.39
N LEU A 261 -13.59 -1.24 -26.26
CA LEU A 261 -14.91 -1.78 -25.93
C LEU A 261 -16.03 -1.23 -26.84
N GLN A 262 -15.91 0.02 -27.29
CA GLN A 262 -16.77 0.61 -28.32
C GLN A 262 -16.57 -0.06 -29.68
N ARG A 263 -15.32 -0.33 -30.09
CA ARG A 263 -14.99 -1.09 -31.31
C ARG A 263 -15.54 -2.53 -31.28
N ILE A 264 -15.60 -3.14 -30.10
CA ILE A 264 -16.22 -4.47 -29.88
C ILE A 264 -17.77 -4.38 -29.81
N GLY A 265 -18.33 -3.18 -29.69
CA GLY A 265 -19.77 -2.93 -29.69
C GLY A 265 -20.48 -3.18 -28.36
N VAL A 266 -19.73 -3.33 -27.25
CA VAL A 266 -20.31 -3.57 -25.91
C VAL A 266 -20.55 -2.29 -25.10
N LEU A 267 -19.96 -1.16 -25.53
CA LEU A 267 -20.23 0.17 -24.99
C LEU A 267 -20.73 1.11 -26.08
N GLY A 268 -21.63 2.02 -25.69
CA GLY A 268 -22.07 3.14 -26.54
C GLY A 268 -21.12 4.33 -26.47
N ASN A 269 -21.51 5.41 -27.15
CA ASN A 269 -20.80 6.69 -27.06
C ASN A 269 -21.15 7.38 -25.73
N PHE A 270 -20.13 7.84 -25.01
CA PHE A 270 -20.28 8.69 -23.83
C PHE A 270 -20.41 10.16 -24.23
N SER A 271 -21.14 10.97 -23.46
CA SER A 271 -21.11 12.42 -23.62
C SER A 271 -19.85 13.01 -22.96
N GLU A 272 -19.51 14.26 -23.29
CA GLU A 272 -18.40 14.97 -22.63
C GLU A 272 -18.60 15.06 -21.11
N GLN A 273 -19.85 15.26 -20.66
CA GLN A 273 -20.22 15.29 -19.24
C GLN A 273 -20.08 13.92 -18.55
N ASP A 274 -20.32 12.82 -19.27
CA ASP A 274 -20.02 11.48 -18.74
C ASP A 274 -18.51 11.29 -18.58
N ILE A 275 -17.71 11.75 -19.54
CA ILE A 275 -16.23 11.63 -19.56
C ILE A 275 -15.56 12.44 -18.44
N GLU A 276 -16.19 13.52 -17.96
CA GLU A 276 -15.73 14.21 -16.76
C GLU A 276 -15.92 13.37 -15.48
N ASN A 277 -16.98 12.56 -15.40
CA ASN A 277 -17.34 11.80 -14.20
C ASN A 277 -16.64 10.43 -14.13
N THR A 278 -15.38 10.45 -13.67
CA THR A 278 -14.51 9.27 -13.46
C THR A 278 -15.23 8.07 -12.83
N ARG A 279 -16.05 8.33 -11.80
CA ARG A 279 -16.77 7.29 -11.02
C ARG A 279 -17.86 6.63 -11.85
N SER A 280 -18.61 7.40 -12.64
CA SER A 280 -19.63 6.88 -13.56
C SER A 280 -19.00 5.97 -14.61
N ILE A 281 -17.99 6.46 -15.32
CA ILE A 281 -17.34 5.76 -16.44
C ILE A 281 -16.73 4.43 -15.96
N ALA A 282 -15.91 4.47 -14.91
CA ALA A 282 -15.23 3.27 -14.42
C ALA A 282 -16.23 2.20 -13.93
N THR A 283 -17.35 2.61 -13.32
CA THR A 283 -18.42 1.71 -12.91
C THR A 283 -19.18 1.11 -14.11
N GLN A 284 -19.35 1.86 -15.21
CA GLN A 284 -19.97 1.37 -16.43
C GLN A 284 -19.04 0.46 -17.25
N VAL A 285 -17.73 0.72 -17.25
CA VAL A 285 -16.73 -0.03 -18.02
C VAL A 285 -16.35 -1.37 -17.35
N LEU A 286 -16.13 -1.37 -16.03
CA LEU A 286 -15.60 -2.54 -15.30
C LEU A 286 -16.38 -3.87 -15.52
N PRO A 287 -17.73 -3.91 -15.64
CA PRO A 287 -18.47 -5.14 -15.92
C PRO A 287 -18.10 -5.83 -17.25
N PHE A 288 -17.58 -5.09 -18.23
CA PHE A 288 -17.16 -5.64 -19.53
C PHE A 288 -15.71 -6.15 -19.52
N LEU A 289 -14.93 -5.81 -18.49
CA LEU A 289 -13.55 -6.25 -18.33
C LEU A 289 -13.52 -7.63 -17.67
N SER A 290 -13.52 -8.66 -18.51
CA SER A 290 -13.28 -10.05 -18.08
C SER A 290 -11.86 -10.24 -17.51
N PRO A 291 -11.56 -11.36 -16.81
CA PRO A 291 -10.21 -11.65 -16.33
C PRO A 291 -9.11 -11.67 -17.40
N ALA A 292 -9.47 -11.82 -18.69
CA ALA A 292 -8.52 -11.78 -19.80
C ALA A 292 -7.89 -10.39 -20.03
N TYR A 293 -8.52 -9.31 -19.54
CA TYR A 293 -7.97 -7.95 -19.55
C TYR A 293 -6.90 -7.71 -18.46
N GLY A 294 -6.67 -8.68 -17.57
CA GLY A 294 -5.55 -8.69 -16.62
C GLY A 294 -5.34 -7.38 -15.85
N ASP A 295 -4.20 -6.73 -16.07
CA ASP A 295 -3.84 -5.49 -15.37
C ASP A 295 -4.59 -4.25 -15.87
N GLN A 296 -5.16 -4.26 -17.08
CA GLN A 296 -6.07 -3.20 -17.53
C GLN A 296 -7.35 -3.18 -16.68
N LYS A 297 -7.88 -4.37 -16.33
CA LYS A 297 -8.99 -4.49 -15.38
C LYS A 297 -8.58 -3.98 -14.00
N THR A 298 -7.41 -4.40 -13.53
CA THR A 298 -6.87 -3.97 -12.23
C THR A 298 -6.78 -2.43 -12.16
N ALA A 299 -6.26 -1.76 -13.20
CA ALA A 299 -6.16 -0.30 -13.23
C ALA A 299 -7.51 0.42 -13.08
N VAL A 300 -8.62 -0.16 -13.57
CA VAL A 300 -9.98 0.40 -13.39
C VAL A 300 -10.52 0.14 -11.98
N GLU A 301 -10.23 -1.01 -11.37
CA GLU A 301 -10.54 -1.30 -9.96
C GLU A 301 -9.77 -0.39 -9.00
N GLU A 302 -8.51 -0.09 -9.32
CA GLU A 302 -7.66 0.85 -8.59
C GLU A 302 -8.09 2.30 -8.79
N LEU A 303 -8.52 2.70 -9.99
CA LEU A 303 -9.10 4.03 -10.25
C LEU A 303 -10.34 4.29 -9.37
N LEU A 304 -11.26 3.31 -9.28
CA LEU A 304 -12.41 3.37 -8.36
C LEU A 304 -11.99 3.51 -6.90
N SER A 305 -10.86 2.89 -6.51
CA SER A 305 -10.32 3.00 -5.16
C SER A 305 -9.72 4.38 -4.87
N LEU A 306 -9.10 5.03 -5.86
CA LEU A 306 -8.42 6.32 -5.71
C LEU A 306 -9.32 7.56 -5.88
N ILE A 307 -10.54 7.43 -6.41
CA ILE A 307 -11.44 8.56 -6.75
C ILE A 307 -11.67 9.56 -5.60
N HIS A 308 -11.61 9.15 -4.34
CA HIS A 308 -11.71 10.05 -3.19
C HIS A 308 -10.64 11.17 -3.18
N PHE A 309 -9.45 10.94 -3.73
CA PHE A 309 -8.43 11.98 -3.89
C PHE A 309 -8.81 13.04 -4.96
N GLU A 310 -9.54 12.65 -6.02
CA GLU A 310 -10.10 13.60 -6.99
C GLU A 310 -11.24 14.42 -6.36
N GLU A 311 -12.06 13.78 -5.53
CA GLU A 311 -13.15 14.42 -4.78
C GLU A 311 -12.58 15.41 -3.74
N GLU A 312 -11.56 15.03 -2.95
CA GLU A 312 -10.86 15.94 -2.02
C GLU A 312 -10.18 17.14 -2.71
N GLU A 313 -9.58 16.96 -3.89
CA GLU A 313 -9.01 18.07 -4.66
C GLU A 313 -10.06 19.04 -5.21
N LYS A 314 -11.26 18.55 -5.58
CA LYS A 314 -12.39 19.40 -5.97
C LYS A 314 -12.92 20.18 -4.76
N ASP A 315 -13.18 19.49 -3.65
CA ASP A 315 -13.60 20.05 -2.37
C ASP A 315 -12.65 21.17 -1.89
N LYS A 316 -11.34 20.97 -2.06
CA LYS A 316 -10.29 21.93 -1.72
C LYS A 316 -10.29 23.14 -2.66
N LYS A 317 -10.36 22.92 -3.98
CA LYS A 317 -10.43 24.01 -4.98
C LYS A 317 -11.68 24.85 -4.81
N GLU A 318 -12.84 24.25 -4.55
CA GLU A 318 -14.07 24.99 -4.24
C GLU A 318 -13.92 25.84 -2.98
N LYS A 319 -13.26 25.34 -1.92
CA LYS A 319 -13.00 26.12 -0.69
C LYS A 319 -12.00 27.24 -0.92
N GLU A 320 -10.95 27.02 -1.71
CA GLU A 320 -9.97 28.04 -2.07
C GLU A 320 -10.59 29.11 -2.98
N GLU A 321 -11.42 28.73 -3.95
CA GLU A 321 -12.21 29.65 -4.77
C GLU A 321 -13.24 30.45 -3.95
N LYS A 322 -14.03 29.79 -3.09
CA LYS A 322 -15.00 30.47 -2.21
C LYS A 322 -14.29 31.47 -1.29
N LYS A 323 -13.08 31.15 -0.81
CA LYS A 323 -12.23 32.06 -0.04
C LYS A 323 -11.69 33.24 -0.87
N ALA A 324 -11.27 33.00 -2.12
CA ALA A 324 -10.81 34.06 -3.02
C ALA A 324 -11.95 35.00 -3.42
N LYS A 325 -13.10 34.44 -3.83
CA LYS A 325 -14.37 35.16 -4.11
C LYS A 325 -14.79 36.01 -2.90
N LEU A 326 -14.71 35.46 -1.68
CA LEU A 326 -14.98 36.20 -0.44
C LEU A 326 -14.00 37.37 -0.23
N SER A 327 -12.69 37.18 -0.45
CA SER A 327 -11.70 38.26 -0.33
C SER A 327 -11.97 39.39 -1.33
N GLU A 328 -12.14 39.08 -2.62
CA GLU A 328 -12.46 40.06 -3.66
C GLU A 328 -13.74 40.86 -3.31
N LEU A 329 -14.73 40.22 -2.71
CA LEU A 329 -15.97 40.88 -2.27
C LEU A 329 -15.80 41.75 -1.02
N LEU A 330 -14.98 41.34 -0.05
CA LEU A 330 -14.66 42.15 1.12
C LEU A 330 -13.84 43.40 0.74
N ASP A 331 -12.85 43.25 -0.15
CA ASP A 331 -12.07 44.35 -0.71
C ASP A 331 -12.95 45.29 -1.56
N TYR A 332 -13.94 44.77 -2.29
CA TYR A 332 -14.95 45.60 -2.95
C TYR A 332 -15.80 46.41 -1.95
N ILE A 333 -16.32 45.77 -0.89
CA ILE A 333 -17.13 46.45 0.13
C ILE A 333 -16.31 47.54 0.85
N LYS A 334 -15.02 47.29 1.08
CA LYS A 334 -14.07 48.28 1.60
C LYS A 334 -13.83 49.43 0.63
N SER A 335 -13.55 49.15 -0.65
CA SER A 335 -13.28 50.19 -1.66
C SER A 335 -14.50 51.07 -1.97
N ALA A 336 -15.72 50.57 -1.80
CA ALA A 336 -16.96 51.34 -1.96
C ALA A 336 -17.11 52.51 -0.97
N ASN A 337 -16.46 52.46 0.20
CA ASN A 337 -16.43 53.49 1.24
C ASN A 337 -17.80 54.05 1.68
N ARG A 338 -18.85 53.23 1.60
CA ARG A 338 -20.24 53.55 1.94
C ARG A 338 -21.04 52.28 2.28
N LEU A 339 -22.32 52.43 2.63
CA LEU A 339 -23.26 51.30 2.74
C LEU A 339 -23.42 50.56 1.40
N VAL A 340 -23.28 49.24 1.43
CA VAL A 340 -23.51 48.33 0.29
C VAL A 340 -24.67 47.40 0.63
N ASP A 341 -25.63 47.23 -0.28
CA ASP A 341 -26.69 46.21 -0.13
C ASP A 341 -26.28 44.91 -0.84
N LEU A 342 -26.22 43.81 -0.09
CA LEU A 342 -25.90 42.49 -0.63
C LEU A 342 -26.90 42.01 -1.68
N ASN A 343 -28.15 42.51 -1.69
CA ASN A 343 -29.17 42.06 -2.64
C ASN A 343 -28.91 42.58 -4.06
N TYR A 344 -28.32 43.77 -4.21
CA TYR A 344 -27.83 44.30 -5.51
C TYR A 344 -26.36 44.01 -5.81
N LEU A 345 -25.56 43.59 -4.83
CA LEU A 345 -24.16 43.24 -5.07
C LEU A 345 -24.04 42.07 -6.06
N ARG A 346 -23.13 42.20 -7.03
CA ARG A 346 -22.87 41.21 -8.09
C ARG A 346 -21.38 40.92 -8.19
N PHE A 347 -21.03 39.65 -8.35
CA PHE A 347 -19.66 39.21 -8.59
C PHE A 347 -19.51 38.85 -10.06
N ARG A 348 -18.67 39.60 -10.80
CA ARG A 348 -18.42 39.39 -12.24
C ARG A 348 -19.69 39.34 -13.12
N GLY A 349 -20.78 39.96 -12.67
CA GLY A 349 -22.11 40.00 -13.30
C GLY A 349 -23.17 39.15 -12.59
N GLU A 350 -22.76 38.11 -11.86
CA GLU A 350 -23.66 37.12 -11.26
C GLU A 350 -24.12 37.50 -9.85
N SER A 351 -25.26 36.96 -9.42
CA SER A 351 -25.77 37.11 -8.06
C SER A 351 -25.01 36.23 -7.08
N ILE A 352 -24.44 36.84 -6.02
CA ILE A 352 -23.69 36.12 -4.99
C ILE A 352 -24.56 35.05 -4.31
N GLU A 353 -24.01 33.85 -4.17
CA GLU A 353 -24.56 32.69 -3.48
C GLU A 353 -24.90 32.97 -1.99
N GLU A 354 -25.87 32.24 -1.45
CA GLU A 354 -26.30 32.41 -0.05
C GLU A 354 -25.22 32.03 0.97
N GLU A 355 -24.39 31.02 0.69
CA GLU A 355 -23.23 30.68 1.51
C GLU A 355 -22.26 31.86 1.64
N ILE A 356 -21.90 32.48 0.51
CA ILE A 356 -20.95 33.61 0.47
C ILE A 356 -21.57 34.86 1.13
N ARG A 357 -22.88 35.11 0.95
CA ARG A 357 -23.61 36.17 1.68
C ARG A 357 -23.50 35.99 3.19
N ASN A 358 -23.72 34.76 3.68
CA ASN A 358 -23.63 34.44 5.10
C ASN A 358 -22.18 34.56 5.61
N LEU A 359 -21.17 34.21 4.81
CA LEU A 359 -19.76 34.43 5.15
C LEU A 359 -19.40 35.92 5.26
N ILE A 360 -19.93 36.78 4.37
CA ILE A 360 -19.72 38.24 4.45
C ILE A 360 -20.40 38.84 5.69
N VAL A 361 -21.65 38.45 5.97
CA VAL A 361 -22.43 38.96 7.11
C VAL A 361 -21.80 38.59 8.46
N ASN A 362 -21.15 37.42 8.55
CA ASN A 362 -20.48 36.95 9.77
C ASN A 362 -18.98 37.30 9.84
N HIS A 363 -18.46 38.12 8.91
CA HIS A 363 -17.03 38.47 8.89
C HIS A 363 -16.69 39.57 9.89
N ASP A 364 -15.64 39.39 10.71
CA ASP A 364 -15.30 40.27 11.84
C ASP A 364 -15.12 41.75 11.47
N MET A 365 -14.70 42.07 10.24
CA MET A 365 -14.51 43.45 9.77
C MET A 365 -15.75 44.08 9.12
N ILE A 366 -16.87 43.37 9.08
CA ILE A 366 -18.14 43.83 8.52
C ILE A 366 -19.13 44.18 9.64
N LEU A 367 -19.86 45.28 9.45
CA LEU A 367 -21.09 45.62 10.16
C LEU A 367 -22.27 45.28 9.26
N HIS A 368 -23.32 44.68 9.82
CA HIS A 368 -24.50 44.22 9.11
C HIS A 368 -25.78 44.77 9.73
N ALA A 369 -26.74 45.21 8.91
CA ALA A 369 -28.08 45.53 9.36
C ALA A 369 -29.16 45.28 8.28
N GLU A 370 -30.18 44.51 8.67
CA GLU A 370 -31.39 44.30 7.87
C GLU A 370 -32.34 45.49 7.97
N PHE A 371 -32.84 45.94 6.82
CA PHE A 371 -33.72 47.11 6.72
C PHE A 371 -34.81 46.86 5.67
N ALA A 372 -36.08 47.08 6.02
CA ALA A 372 -37.19 46.99 5.09
C ALA A 372 -37.64 48.40 4.63
N ASP A 373 -37.84 48.61 3.34
CA ASP A 373 -38.65 49.75 2.86
C ASP A 373 -39.76 49.27 1.92
N LYS A 374 -40.98 49.75 2.18
CA LYS A 374 -42.24 49.40 1.52
C LYS A 374 -42.50 47.89 1.45
N LYS A 375 -42.01 47.21 0.41
CA LYS A 375 -42.18 45.77 0.14
C LYS A 375 -40.85 45.00 0.04
N ASN A 376 -39.72 45.71 0.10
CA ASN A 376 -38.40 45.15 -0.16
C ASN A 376 -37.62 45.01 1.14
N LEU A 377 -36.92 43.89 1.31
CA LEU A 377 -35.91 43.70 2.33
C LEU A 377 -34.52 43.99 1.72
N TYR A 378 -33.75 44.83 2.40
CA TYR A 378 -32.38 45.18 2.05
C TYR A 378 -31.44 44.68 3.14
N THR A 379 -30.28 44.18 2.74
CA THR A 379 -29.31 43.53 3.63
C THR A 379 -28.02 44.33 3.54
N PHE A 380 -27.95 45.41 4.32
CA PHE A 380 -26.84 46.35 4.26
C PHE A 380 -25.62 45.83 5.01
N VAL A 381 -24.47 45.97 4.38
CA VAL A 381 -23.14 45.74 4.95
C VAL A 381 -22.26 46.98 4.82
N LEU A 382 -21.32 47.12 5.75
CA LEU A 382 -20.33 48.20 5.81
C LEU A 382 -19.02 47.67 6.38
N HIS A 383 -17.90 47.95 5.72
CA HIS A 383 -16.58 47.64 6.27
C HIS A 383 -16.25 48.62 7.43
N LYS A 384 -15.70 48.13 8.55
CA LYS A 384 -15.47 48.94 9.77
C LYS A 384 -14.59 50.18 9.52
N GLU A 385 -13.56 50.07 8.68
CA GLU A 385 -12.72 51.23 8.29
C GLU A 385 -13.48 52.32 7.52
N CYS A 386 -14.64 52.00 6.93
CA CYS A 386 -15.39 52.88 6.02
C CYS A 386 -16.52 53.67 6.70
N ILE A 387 -16.64 53.59 8.04
CA ILE A 387 -17.70 54.26 8.81
C ILE A 387 -17.72 55.77 8.52
N ASN A 388 -16.56 56.43 8.49
CA ASN A 388 -16.45 57.87 8.23
C ASN A 388 -16.96 58.25 6.82
N GLY A 389 -16.64 57.45 5.78
CA GLY A 389 -17.12 57.66 4.42
C GLY A 389 -18.62 57.41 4.27
N ALA A 390 -19.15 56.40 4.99
CA ALA A 390 -20.58 56.13 5.03
C ALA A 390 -21.37 57.24 5.74
N VAL A 391 -20.84 57.82 6.83
CA VAL A 391 -21.45 58.96 7.53
C VAL A 391 -21.52 60.21 6.65
N GLU A 392 -20.43 60.61 5.99
CA GLU A 392 -20.46 61.75 5.06
C GLU A 392 -21.34 61.48 3.84
N THR A 393 -21.43 60.23 3.37
CA THR A 393 -22.39 59.85 2.31
C THR A 393 -23.83 60.04 2.77
N ALA A 394 -24.20 59.46 3.92
CA ALA A 394 -25.56 59.55 4.47
C ALA A 394 -25.96 61.00 4.79
N LYS A 395 -25.04 61.80 5.32
CA LYS A 395 -25.18 63.25 5.55
C LYS A 395 -25.47 64.02 4.26
N ARG A 396 -24.74 63.72 3.17
CA ARG A 396 -24.94 64.34 1.85
C ARG A 396 -26.27 63.93 1.22
N VAL A 397 -26.63 62.65 1.28
CA VAL A 397 -27.93 62.14 0.82
C VAL A 397 -29.08 62.79 1.60
N HIS A 398 -28.94 62.93 2.92
CA HIS A 398 -29.95 63.56 3.76
C HIS A 398 -30.14 65.05 3.43
N ALA A 399 -29.04 65.81 3.32
CA ALA A 399 -29.09 67.23 2.95
C ALA A 399 -29.69 67.46 1.55
N ALA A 400 -29.44 66.56 0.59
CA ALA A 400 -29.93 66.69 -0.78
C ALA A 400 -31.37 66.20 -1.00
N THR A 401 -31.89 65.28 -0.16
CA THR A 401 -33.16 64.57 -0.45
C THR A 401 -34.12 64.44 0.74
N GLY A 402 -33.71 64.75 1.97
CA GLY A 402 -34.46 64.47 3.19
C GLY A 402 -34.61 62.98 3.54
N ASN A 403 -34.07 62.07 2.73
CA ASN A 403 -34.00 60.64 3.04
C ASN A 403 -33.04 60.42 4.21
N ASP A 404 -33.45 59.61 5.17
CA ASP A 404 -32.72 59.31 6.42
C ASP A 404 -32.46 57.81 6.58
N SER A 405 -32.81 57.00 5.58
CA SER A 405 -32.74 55.53 5.67
C SER A 405 -31.30 55.06 5.92
N GLU A 406 -30.31 55.67 5.26
CA GLU A 406 -28.89 55.39 5.53
C GLU A 406 -28.48 55.76 6.96
N ILE A 407 -28.94 56.90 7.50
CA ILE A 407 -28.68 57.30 8.89
C ILE A 407 -29.30 56.29 9.87
N ARG A 408 -30.52 55.83 9.61
CA ARG A 408 -31.20 54.80 10.42
C ARG A 408 -30.54 53.42 10.31
N VAL A 409 -29.96 53.07 9.16
CA VAL A 409 -29.15 51.85 8.99
C VAL A 409 -27.84 51.94 9.79
N LEU A 410 -27.10 53.05 9.67
CA LEU A 410 -25.87 53.29 10.44
C LEU A 410 -26.12 53.28 11.95
N ALA A 411 -27.22 53.90 12.41
CA ALA A 411 -27.63 53.85 13.80
C ALA A 411 -27.97 52.41 14.26
N LYS A 412 -28.62 51.60 13.42
CA LYS A 412 -28.90 50.17 13.70
C LYS A 412 -27.63 49.28 13.68
N MET A 413 -26.57 49.72 13.00
CA MET A 413 -25.23 49.11 13.05
C MET A 413 -24.39 49.54 14.27
N ASN A 414 -24.94 50.35 15.19
CA ASN A 414 -24.27 50.88 16.39
C ASN A 414 -22.93 51.60 16.11
N ILE A 415 -22.78 52.28 14.96
CA ILE A 415 -21.50 52.92 14.60
C ILE A 415 -21.02 53.99 15.60
N ARG A 416 -21.91 54.51 16.45
CA ARG A 416 -21.61 55.50 17.51
C ARG A 416 -20.48 55.05 18.44
N ASP A 417 -20.38 53.75 18.69
CA ASP A 417 -19.42 53.11 19.60
C ASP A 417 -18.11 52.72 18.89
N LEU A 418 -18.07 52.84 17.55
CA LEU A 418 -16.96 52.48 16.68
C LEU A 418 -16.29 53.70 16.01
N LEU A 419 -16.80 54.92 16.29
CA LEU A 419 -16.20 56.18 15.84
C LEU A 419 -15.03 56.56 16.77
N GLU A 420 -13.81 56.58 16.21
CA GLU A 420 -12.55 56.79 16.94
C GLU A 420 -12.50 58.08 17.76
N SER A 421 -13.21 59.14 17.33
CA SER A 421 -13.24 60.42 18.02
C SER A 421 -14.61 60.73 18.64
N ARG A 422 -14.57 61.21 19.89
CA ARG A 422 -15.74 61.72 20.61
C ARG A 422 -16.44 62.87 19.87
N GLU A 423 -15.69 63.62 19.06
CA GLU A 423 -16.26 64.65 18.21
C GLU A 423 -17.08 64.04 17.05
N ALA A 424 -16.54 63.08 16.29
CA ALA A 424 -17.26 62.44 15.20
C ALA A 424 -18.55 61.74 15.70
N SER A 425 -18.48 61.09 16.87
CA SER A 425 -19.67 60.49 17.50
C SER A 425 -20.73 61.57 17.86
N SER A 426 -20.32 62.75 18.35
CA SER A 426 -21.23 63.88 18.59
C SER A 426 -21.74 64.54 17.29
N GLN A 427 -20.95 64.59 16.22
CA GLN A 427 -21.40 65.07 14.91
C GLN A 427 -22.45 64.12 14.31
N PHE A 428 -22.26 62.80 14.40
CA PHE A 428 -23.27 61.82 13.99
C PHE A 428 -24.53 61.89 14.87
N GLU A 429 -24.38 62.09 16.17
CA GLU A 429 -25.53 62.30 17.08
C GLU A 429 -26.38 63.51 16.68
N LYS A 430 -25.76 64.65 16.34
CA LYS A 430 -26.46 65.84 15.83
C LYS A 430 -27.15 65.58 14.49
N LEU A 431 -26.48 64.85 13.58
CA LEU A 431 -27.07 64.44 12.30
C LEU A 431 -28.33 63.58 12.52
N GLU A 432 -28.25 62.59 13.41
CA GLU A 432 -29.38 61.74 13.78
C GLU A 432 -30.54 62.58 14.37
N TYR A 433 -30.27 63.48 15.33
CA TYR A 433 -31.29 64.38 15.91
C TYR A 433 -31.89 65.37 14.92
N SER A 434 -31.19 65.75 13.84
CA SER A 434 -31.78 66.53 12.75
C SER A 434 -32.70 65.66 11.87
N SER A 435 -32.26 64.44 11.52
CA SER A 435 -33.03 63.50 10.69
C SER A 435 -34.33 63.02 11.36
N LEU A 436 -34.35 62.91 12.69
CA LEU A 436 -35.53 62.54 13.47
C LEU A 436 -36.59 63.65 13.55
N PHE A 437 -36.26 64.91 13.25
CA PHE A 437 -37.17 66.06 13.39
C PHE A 437 -38.47 65.91 12.59
N LYS A 438 -38.42 65.23 11.44
CA LYS A 438 -39.61 64.97 10.61
C LYS A 438 -40.67 64.09 11.29
N TYR A 439 -40.28 63.28 12.28
CA TYR A 439 -41.16 62.35 13.02
C TYR A 439 -41.78 62.96 14.29
N LEU A 440 -41.41 64.19 14.68
CA LEU A 440 -42.10 64.92 15.75
C LEU A 440 -43.59 65.15 15.41
N PRO A 441 -44.48 65.25 16.41
CA PRO A 441 -45.87 65.65 16.22
C PRO A 441 -45.97 66.96 15.43
N PHE A 442 -46.96 67.06 14.53
CA PHE A 442 -47.06 68.17 13.57
C PHE A 442 -46.98 69.56 14.22
N LEU A 443 -47.70 69.77 15.33
CA LEU A 443 -47.70 71.04 16.07
C LEU A 443 -46.30 71.36 16.63
N THR A 444 -45.66 70.41 17.30
CA THR A 444 -44.29 70.56 17.84
C THR A 444 -43.29 70.91 16.73
N ARG A 445 -43.39 70.22 15.60
CA ARG A 445 -42.55 70.44 14.42
C ARG A 445 -42.79 71.81 13.78
N PHE A 446 -44.05 72.24 13.68
CA PHE A 446 -44.44 73.55 13.14
C PHE A 446 -43.93 74.70 13.99
N PHE A 447 -44.19 74.70 15.31
CA PHE A 447 -43.70 75.75 16.20
C PHE A 447 -42.17 75.83 16.22
N ARG A 448 -41.47 74.68 16.31
CA ARG A 448 -40.00 74.68 16.26
C ARG A 448 -39.43 75.17 14.92
N SER A 449 -40.10 74.91 13.80
CA SER A 449 -39.70 75.44 12.50
C SER A 449 -39.87 76.96 12.39
N ILE A 450 -40.83 77.56 13.12
CA ILE A 450 -41.00 79.02 13.19
C ILE A 450 -39.90 79.65 14.07
N PHE A 451 -39.58 79.03 15.20
CA PHE A 451 -38.53 79.50 16.12
C PHE A 451 -37.12 78.99 15.77
N GLY A 452 -36.90 78.55 14.52
CA GLY A 452 -35.57 78.19 13.98
C GLY A 452 -34.88 76.96 14.57
N ASN A 453 -35.53 76.21 15.46
CA ASN A 453 -34.90 75.14 16.24
C ASN A 453 -35.22 73.75 15.64
N VAL A 454 -34.62 73.46 14.48
CA VAL A 454 -34.91 72.28 13.64
C VAL A 454 -34.21 70.99 14.15
N VAL A 455 -34.30 70.73 15.46
CA VAL A 455 -33.63 69.61 16.15
C VAL A 455 -34.57 68.95 17.17
N VAL A 456 -34.40 67.65 17.37
CA VAL A 456 -35.10 66.85 18.40
C VAL A 456 -34.32 66.88 19.72
N HIS A 457 -34.98 67.03 20.87
CA HIS A 457 -34.31 66.92 22.17
C HIS A 457 -33.99 65.46 22.51
N ARG A 458 -32.93 65.22 23.29
CA ARG A 458 -32.43 63.86 23.57
C ARG A 458 -33.52 62.89 24.06
N PHE A 459 -34.38 63.30 24.98
CA PHE A 459 -35.46 62.45 25.51
C PHE A 459 -36.49 62.07 24.43
N GLU A 460 -36.91 63.02 23.60
CA GLU A 460 -37.80 62.79 22.46
C GLU A 460 -37.13 61.87 21.42
N ALA A 461 -35.83 62.03 21.20
CA ALA A 461 -35.07 61.22 20.25
C ALA A 461 -34.92 59.77 20.72
N GLU A 462 -34.88 59.51 22.03
CA GLU A 462 -34.90 58.15 22.60
C GLU A 462 -36.28 57.49 22.40
N GLU A 463 -37.39 58.19 22.64
CA GLU A 463 -38.76 57.69 22.38
C GLU A 463 -39.02 57.42 20.88
N ILE A 464 -38.68 58.39 20.01
CA ILE A 464 -38.87 58.25 18.56
C ILE A 464 -38.01 57.10 18.01
N ARG A 465 -36.77 56.92 18.50
CA ARG A 465 -35.92 55.76 18.15
C ARG A 465 -36.58 54.44 18.52
N ALA A 466 -37.07 54.30 19.76
CA ALA A 466 -37.71 53.07 20.22
C ALA A 466 -38.92 52.72 19.34
N ARG A 467 -39.76 53.71 19.04
CA ARG A 467 -40.93 53.56 18.15
C ARG A 467 -40.53 53.15 16.72
N LEU A 468 -39.57 53.84 16.10
CA LEU A 468 -39.12 53.55 14.74
C LEU A 468 -38.42 52.18 14.65
N ALA A 469 -37.64 51.79 15.66
CA ALA A 469 -37.00 50.48 15.72
C ALA A 469 -38.03 49.35 15.83
N ALA A 470 -39.08 49.50 16.66
CA ALA A 470 -40.17 48.55 16.77
C ALA A 470 -40.95 48.41 15.45
N GLU A 471 -41.31 49.52 14.80
CA GLU A 471 -41.97 49.52 13.49
C GLU A 471 -41.10 48.86 12.41
N GLN A 472 -39.79 49.14 12.41
CA GLN A 472 -38.86 48.62 11.40
C GLN A 472 -38.59 47.12 11.59
N ASN A 473 -38.44 46.65 12.83
CA ASN A 473 -38.26 45.22 13.11
C ASN A 473 -39.55 44.42 12.79
N LYS A 474 -40.74 45.00 13.00
CA LYS A 474 -42.00 44.41 12.53
C LYS A 474 -42.02 44.25 11.00
N LYS A 475 -41.66 45.29 10.24
CA LYS A 475 -41.61 45.22 8.76
C LYS A 475 -40.58 44.21 8.24
N VAL A 476 -39.42 44.10 8.89
CA VAL A 476 -38.40 43.09 8.55
C VAL A 476 -38.95 41.67 8.80
N LEU A 477 -39.67 41.45 9.91
CA LEU A 477 -40.32 40.16 10.19
C LEU A 477 -41.40 39.81 9.16
N GLU A 478 -42.27 40.77 8.80
CA GLU A 478 -43.32 40.60 7.78
C GLU A 478 -42.74 40.34 6.37
N ALA A 479 -41.61 40.96 6.02
CA ALA A 479 -40.90 40.67 4.78
C ALA A 479 -40.28 39.26 4.78
N LYS A 480 -39.67 38.85 5.90
CA LYS A 480 -39.07 37.51 6.07
C LYS A 480 -40.09 36.38 6.02
N THR A 481 -41.22 36.51 6.70
CA THR A 481 -42.26 35.46 6.67
C THR A 481 -42.84 35.28 5.27
N LYS A 482 -43.03 36.36 4.51
CA LYS A 482 -43.47 36.31 3.12
C LYS A 482 -42.44 35.63 2.21
N ALA A 483 -41.16 36.01 2.28
CA ALA A 483 -40.11 35.37 1.49
C ALA A 483 -40.00 33.87 1.77
N ALA A 484 -40.07 33.48 3.05
CA ALA A 484 -40.04 32.07 3.48
C ALA A 484 -41.31 31.28 3.09
N GLN A 485 -42.42 31.93 2.74
CA GLN A 485 -43.59 31.28 2.14
C GLN A 485 -43.39 31.07 0.63
N GLU A 486 -42.90 32.10 -0.08
CA GLU A 486 -42.65 32.04 -1.53
C GLU A 486 -41.61 30.96 -1.89
N GLU A 487 -40.56 30.79 -1.10
CA GLU A 487 -39.58 29.72 -1.32
C GLU A 487 -40.14 28.31 -1.04
N LYS A 488 -40.97 28.13 -0.01
CA LYS A 488 -41.55 26.82 0.32
C LYS A 488 -42.41 26.26 -0.82
N VAL A 489 -43.11 27.12 -1.55
CA VAL A 489 -43.86 26.74 -2.76
C VAL A 489 -42.90 26.24 -3.84
N ARG A 490 -41.84 27.01 -4.15
CA ARG A 490 -40.82 26.65 -5.15
C ARG A 490 -40.15 25.29 -4.87
N ILE A 491 -39.89 24.96 -3.60
CA ILE A 491 -39.28 23.67 -3.21
C ILE A 491 -40.27 22.51 -3.39
N ALA A 492 -41.55 22.73 -3.11
CA ALA A 492 -42.59 21.70 -3.30
C ALA A 492 -42.76 21.31 -4.78
N GLU A 493 -42.82 22.30 -5.67
CA GLU A 493 -42.96 22.09 -7.13
C GLU A 493 -41.81 21.26 -7.73
N ARG A 494 -40.59 21.45 -7.24
CA ARG A 494 -39.40 20.72 -7.74
C ARG A 494 -39.47 19.23 -7.40
N ARG A 495 -39.80 18.91 -6.14
CA ARG A 495 -39.88 17.52 -5.63
C ARG A 495 -40.95 16.65 -6.30
N ILE A 496 -41.97 17.27 -6.91
CA ILE A 496 -43.00 16.53 -7.65
C ILE A 496 -42.40 15.99 -8.97
N LYS A 497 -41.71 16.85 -9.73
CA LYS A 497 -41.08 16.48 -11.02
C LYS A 497 -40.00 15.40 -10.85
N ASP A 498 -39.17 15.52 -9.83
CA ASP A 498 -38.09 14.55 -9.57
C ASP A 498 -38.64 13.13 -9.29
N ARG A 499 -39.86 13.02 -8.75
CA ARG A 499 -40.52 11.74 -8.43
C ARG A 499 -41.10 11.05 -9.67
N GLU A 500 -41.63 11.80 -10.62
CA GLU A 500 -42.24 11.27 -11.86
C GLU A 500 -41.18 10.57 -12.75
N VAL A 501 -39.95 11.10 -12.77
CA VAL A 501 -38.84 10.51 -13.55
C VAL A 501 -38.41 9.15 -13.00
N ALA A 502 -38.38 8.99 -11.67
CA ALA A 502 -37.89 7.76 -11.02
C ALA A 502 -38.78 6.53 -11.26
N GLU A 503 -40.11 6.71 -11.32
CA GLU A 503 -41.06 5.60 -11.57
C GLU A 503 -40.98 5.04 -13.00
N ALA A 504 -40.54 5.84 -13.98
CA ALA A 504 -40.36 5.39 -15.35
C ALA A 504 -39.19 4.37 -15.47
N THR A 505 -38.07 4.61 -14.78
CA THR A 505 -36.85 3.79 -14.91
C THR A 505 -37.00 2.40 -14.25
N ALA A 506 -37.80 2.29 -13.19
CA ALA A 506 -37.95 1.04 -12.44
C ALA A 506 -38.60 -0.10 -13.26
N LYS A 507 -39.58 0.22 -14.12
CA LYS A 507 -40.33 -0.77 -14.91
C LYS A 507 -39.49 -1.49 -15.97
N ALA A 508 -38.41 -0.88 -16.46
CA ALA A 508 -37.59 -1.43 -17.54
C ALA A 508 -36.71 -2.63 -17.12
N ARG A 509 -36.37 -2.76 -15.84
CA ARG A 509 -35.38 -3.77 -15.36
C ARG A 509 -35.98 -5.10 -14.91
N ALA A 510 -37.30 -5.24 -14.85
CA ALA A 510 -37.97 -6.45 -14.34
C ALA A 510 -38.08 -7.61 -15.35
N VAL A 511 -37.79 -7.40 -16.63
CA VAL A 511 -38.14 -8.34 -17.72
C VAL A 511 -36.97 -9.28 -18.10
N ALA A 512 -35.73 -8.95 -17.74
CA ALA A 512 -34.52 -9.60 -18.28
C ALA A 512 -34.00 -10.83 -17.51
N ALA A 513 -34.72 -11.32 -16.48
CA ALA A 513 -34.17 -12.22 -15.45
C ALA A 513 -34.76 -13.65 -15.44
N MET A 514 -35.20 -14.19 -16.59
CA MET A 514 -35.82 -15.53 -16.66
C MET A 514 -35.31 -16.38 -17.85
N ALA A 515 -34.10 -16.95 -17.76
CA ALA A 515 -33.63 -17.98 -18.71
C ALA A 515 -32.51 -18.91 -18.17
N ALA A 516 -32.73 -20.23 -18.28
CA ALA A 516 -31.78 -21.37 -18.31
C ALA A 516 -30.93 -21.78 -17.06
N SER A 517 -30.71 -23.09 -16.90
CA SER A 517 -29.83 -23.74 -15.89
C SER A 517 -29.53 -25.24 -16.16
N ASN A 518 -28.36 -25.76 -15.68
CA ASN A 518 -27.99 -27.18 -15.34
C ASN A 518 -27.87 -28.26 -16.48
N SER A 519 -27.16 -29.42 -16.39
CA SER A 519 -26.15 -30.05 -15.46
C SER A 519 -25.58 -31.43 -15.96
N ASP A 520 -24.37 -31.89 -15.49
CA ASP A 520 -23.85 -33.30 -15.29
C ASP A 520 -23.73 -34.36 -16.46
N SER A 521 -23.09 -35.57 -16.41
CA SER A 521 -21.91 -36.25 -15.73
C SER A 521 -21.68 -37.70 -16.39
N SER A 522 -20.87 -38.74 -16.03
CA SER A 522 -19.83 -39.10 -14.99
C SER A 522 -18.98 -40.43 -15.23
N VAL A 523 -17.62 -40.36 -15.19
CA VAL A 523 -16.62 -41.26 -14.46
C VAL A 523 -15.87 -42.53 -15.13
N PRO A 524 -15.70 -43.81 -14.64
CA PRO A 524 -14.35 -44.52 -14.64
C PRO A 524 -14.08 -46.06 -14.97
N ARG A 525 -12.77 -46.49 -14.96
CA ARG A 525 -12.09 -47.69 -14.27
C ARG A 525 -11.52 -48.99 -14.97
N ASN A 526 -10.32 -49.44 -14.46
CA ASN A 526 -9.74 -50.82 -14.20
C ASN A 526 -9.46 -51.90 -15.32
N SER A 527 -8.77 -53.06 -15.12
CA SER A 527 -7.47 -53.51 -14.47
C SER A 527 -7.32 -55.07 -14.39
N ALA A 528 -6.18 -55.75 -14.70
CA ALA A 528 -5.93 -57.20 -14.37
C ALA A 528 -4.48 -57.77 -14.58
N SER A 529 -4.21 -59.00 -14.06
CA SER A 529 -3.01 -59.91 -14.14
C SER A 529 -3.45 -61.37 -13.78
N PRO A 530 -2.62 -62.44 -13.54
CA PRO A 530 -1.15 -62.71 -13.63
C PRO A 530 -0.78 -64.06 -14.37
N GLU A 531 0.47 -64.61 -14.27
CA GLU A 531 0.84 -65.96 -14.77
C GLU A 531 2.07 -66.61 -14.07
N GLN A 532 1.91 -67.72 -13.31
CA GLN A 532 2.79 -68.01 -12.14
C GLN A 532 3.94 -69.06 -12.19
N ASP A 533 4.33 -69.65 -13.33
CA ASP A 533 5.49 -70.60 -13.35
C ASP A 533 6.46 -70.45 -14.53
N ALA A 534 6.04 -69.75 -15.59
CA ALA A 534 6.97 -68.86 -16.27
C ALA A 534 7.62 -67.90 -15.26
N GLU A 535 6.85 -67.50 -14.23
CA GLU A 535 7.24 -66.62 -13.12
C GLU A 535 8.48 -67.07 -12.36
N SER A 536 8.89 -68.34 -12.28
CA SER A 536 10.17 -68.67 -11.61
C SER A 536 11.41 -68.25 -12.43
N LYS A 537 11.34 -68.34 -13.77
CA LYS A 537 12.41 -67.89 -14.68
C LYS A 537 12.26 -66.42 -15.05
N GLN A 538 11.03 -65.95 -15.20
CA GLN A 538 10.73 -64.53 -15.31
C GLN A 538 11.09 -63.81 -14.01
N MET A 539 10.90 -64.35 -12.80
CA MET A 539 11.34 -63.70 -11.55
C MET A 539 12.86 -63.54 -11.53
N LEU A 540 13.64 -64.54 -11.99
CA LEU A 540 15.09 -64.33 -12.12
C LEU A 540 15.45 -63.34 -13.24
N SER A 541 14.76 -63.38 -14.39
CA SER A 541 14.97 -62.38 -15.46
C SER A 541 14.59 -60.98 -14.98
N SER A 542 13.34 -60.76 -14.56
CA SER A 542 12.81 -59.56 -13.93
C SER A 542 13.68 -59.08 -12.76
N ILE A 543 14.26 -59.94 -11.92
CA ILE A 543 15.25 -59.49 -10.92
C ILE A 543 16.47 -58.87 -11.60
N LEU A 544 17.05 -59.54 -12.60
CA LEU A 544 18.20 -59.02 -13.35
C LEU A 544 17.83 -57.79 -14.21
N ASP A 545 16.61 -57.72 -14.71
CA ASP A 545 16.08 -56.65 -15.56
C ASP A 545 15.65 -55.44 -14.73
N ILE A 546 15.11 -55.62 -13.52
CA ILE A 546 14.85 -54.58 -12.50
C ILE A 546 16.18 -54.00 -12.01
N LEU A 547 17.14 -54.86 -11.63
CA LEU A 547 18.46 -54.40 -11.19
C LEU A 547 19.18 -53.63 -12.31
N ASP A 548 19.16 -54.13 -13.54
CA ASP A 548 19.72 -53.41 -14.68
C ASP A 548 18.95 -52.12 -14.99
N HIS A 549 17.61 -52.11 -14.86
CA HIS A 549 16.80 -50.91 -15.09
C HIS A 549 17.10 -49.82 -14.05
N ALA A 550 17.13 -50.16 -12.76
CA ALA A 550 17.53 -49.28 -11.68
C ALA A 550 18.90 -48.64 -11.95
N TRP A 551 19.91 -49.47 -12.25
CA TRP A 551 21.26 -49.00 -12.58
C TRP A 551 21.35 -48.18 -13.89
N ASN A 552 20.46 -48.39 -14.86
CA ASN A 552 20.36 -47.51 -16.04
C ASN A 552 19.62 -46.19 -15.71
N GLY A 553 18.67 -46.19 -14.78
CA GLY A 553 17.99 -45.00 -14.26
C GLY A 553 18.84 -44.16 -13.30
N GLY A 554 19.95 -44.72 -12.79
CA GLY A 554 20.84 -44.07 -11.81
C GLY A 554 20.50 -44.38 -10.35
N GLU A 555 19.60 -45.33 -10.11
CA GLU A 555 19.26 -45.85 -8.79
C GLU A 555 20.23 -46.97 -8.38
N TYR A 556 20.45 -47.14 -7.07
CA TYR A 556 21.41 -48.09 -6.52
C TYR A 556 20.67 -49.14 -5.68
N PRO A 557 20.14 -50.20 -6.32
CA PRO A 557 19.20 -51.12 -5.69
C PRO A 557 19.88 -51.98 -4.62
N ASP A 558 19.26 -52.05 -3.46
CA ASP A 558 19.63 -52.95 -2.36
C ASP A 558 18.64 -54.14 -2.30
N ARG A 559 18.59 -54.84 -1.15
CA ARG A 559 17.63 -55.92 -0.92
C ARG A 559 16.19 -55.40 -0.69
N ASN A 560 16.01 -54.24 -0.07
CA ASN A 560 14.69 -53.66 0.19
C ASN A 560 14.03 -53.16 -1.10
N TYR A 561 14.79 -52.44 -1.93
CA TYR A 561 14.37 -52.02 -3.27
C TYR A 561 13.85 -53.21 -4.08
N LEU A 562 14.58 -54.34 -4.05
CA LEU A 562 14.23 -55.55 -4.80
C LEU A 562 12.94 -56.22 -4.26
N VAL A 563 12.71 -56.23 -2.94
CA VAL A 563 11.44 -56.71 -2.34
C VAL A 563 10.26 -55.79 -2.74
N GLN A 564 10.46 -54.47 -2.73
CA GLN A 564 9.44 -53.50 -3.12
C GLN A 564 9.10 -53.59 -4.62
N ALA A 565 10.11 -53.69 -5.48
CA ALA A 565 9.94 -53.79 -6.94
C ALA A 565 9.29 -55.11 -7.38
N LEU A 566 9.39 -56.17 -6.58
CA LEU A 566 8.65 -57.44 -6.76
C LEU A 566 7.22 -57.39 -6.18
N GLY A 567 6.72 -56.21 -5.81
CA GLY A 567 5.30 -56.00 -5.48
C GLY A 567 4.87 -56.44 -4.08
N GLY A 568 5.81 -56.66 -3.15
CA GLY A 568 5.52 -56.91 -1.73
C GLY A 568 4.83 -58.23 -1.37
N ASN A 569 4.43 -59.06 -2.35
CA ASN A 569 3.74 -60.33 -2.15
C ASN A 569 4.66 -61.49 -1.72
N GLN A 570 5.97 -61.27 -1.54
CA GLN A 570 6.91 -62.27 -1.05
C GLN A 570 7.75 -61.74 0.11
N ASP A 571 7.94 -62.58 1.13
CA ASP A 571 8.76 -62.29 2.31
C ASP A 571 10.25 -62.08 1.96
N GLU A 572 10.91 -61.21 2.72
CA GLU A 572 12.32 -60.87 2.57
C GLU A 572 13.22 -62.12 2.65
N ASN A 573 12.93 -63.05 3.56
CA ASN A 573 13.71 -64.29 3.69
C ASN A 573 13.52 -65.19 2.47
N THR A 574 12.32 -65.21 1.88
CA THR A 574 12.02 -65.97 0.65
C THR A 574 12.84 -65.42 -0.52
N VAL A 575 12.84 -64.10 -0.72
CA VAL A 575 13.63 -63.42 -1.76
C VAL A 575 15.13 -63.64 -1.56
N ILE A 576 15.64 -63.45 -0.33
CA ILE A 576 17.06 -63.68 -0.01
C ILE A 576 17.46 -65.15 -0.24
N ASN A 577 16.61 -66.11 0.10
CA ASN A 577 16.89 -67.54 -0.11
C ASN A 577 16.80 -67.94 -1.60
N PHE A 578 15.89 -67.34 -2.38
CA PHE A 578 15.85 -67.48 -3.83
C PHE A 578 17.15 -66.96 -4.47
N LEU A 579 17.60 -65.75 -4.10
CA LEU A 579 18.84 -65.15 -4.60
C LEU A 579 20.07 -66.01 -4.26
N LYS A 580 20.18 -66.49 -3.01
CA LYS A 580 21.25 -67.41 -2.57
C LYS A 580 21.29 -68.71 -3.38
N LYS A 581 20.12 -69.24 -3.76
CA LYS A 581 19.99 -70.51 -4.50
C LYS A 581 20.23 -70.35 -6.01
N ASN A 582 19.70 -69.29 -6.61
CA ASN A 582 19.56 -69.17 -8.08
C ASN A 582 20.48 -68.11 -8.71
N ALA A 583 20.82 -67.03 -7.99
CA ALA A 583 21.49 -65.85 -8.58
C ALA A 583 23.01 -65.77 -8.33
N LYS A 584 23.61 -66.74 -7.61
CA LYS A 584 25.00 -66.73 -7.12
C LYS A 584 26.11 -66.54 -8.18
N LYS A 585 25.80 -66.68 -9.48
CA LYS A 585 26.74 -66.45 -10.60
C LYS A 585 26.45 -65.18 -11.42
N GLU A 586 25.29 -64.56 -11.20
CA GLU A 586 24.74 -63.49 -12.02
C GLU A 586 24.58 -62.15 -11.28
N ILE A 587 24.65 -62.14 -9.95
CA ILE A 587 24.60 -60.92 -9.13
C ILE A 587 25.85 -60.83 -8.23
N HIS A 588 26.42 -59.63 -8.18
CA HIS A 588 27.48 -59.22 -7.28
C HIS A 588 26.96 -58.13 -6.33
N SER A 589 27.66 -57.86 -5.23
CA SER A 589 27.29 -56.78 -4.30
C SER A 589 28.47 -56.17 -3.57
N PHE A 590 28.27 -54.96 -3.02
CA PHE A 590 29.24 -54.25 -2.18
C PHE A 590 28.52 -53.40 -1.10
N MET A 591 29.23 -53.12 0.00
CA MET A 591 28.80 -52.14 1.01
C MET A 591 29.42 -50.78 0.73
N VAL A 592 28.69 -49.72 1.02
CA VAL A 592 29.24 -48.35 1.11
C VAL A 592 29.85 -48.16 2.50
N ARG A 593 31.06 -47.60 2.59
CA ARG A 593 31.69 -47.27 3.88
C ARG A 593 31.03 -46.05 4.52
N ASN A 594 31.06 -45.98 5.85
CA ASN A 594 30.63 -44.81 6.65
C ASN A 594 29.16 -44.37 6.52
N GLN A 595 28.33 -45.11 5.78
CA GLN A 595 26.98 -44.69 5.35
C GLN A 595 25.89 -45.68 5.80
N GLU A 596 25.96 -46.17 7.04
CA GLU A 596 25.06 -47.21 7.56
C GLU A 596 23.58 -46.76 7.65
N GLU A 597 23.31 -45.45 7.73
CA GLU A 597 21.94 -44.90 7.74
C GLU A 597 21.31 -44.80 6.35
N GLN A 598 22.09 -44.53 5.29
CA GLN A 598 21.60 -44.40 3.91
C GLN A 598 21.71 -45.70 3.10
N TYR A 599 22.79 -46.46 3.32
CA TYR A 599 23.11 -47.70 2.62
C TYR A 599 23.32 -48.84 3.63
N SER A 600 22.31 -49.07 4.49
CA SER A 600 22.32 -50.11 5.54
C SER A 600 22.55 -51.53 5.01
N PHE A 601 22.31 -51.77 3.73
CA PHE A 601 22.43 -53.08 3.08
C PHE A 601 23.28 -53.03 1.80
N PRO A 602 23.85 -54.17 1.37
CA PRO A 602 24.72 -54.21 0.19
C PRO A 602 23.97 -53.84 -1.08
N ILE A 603 24.54 -52.91 -1.85
CA ILE A 603 24.05 -52.57 -3.20
C ILE A 603 24.28 -53.77 -4.10
N LEU A 604 23.25 -54.16 -4.85
CA LEU A 604 23.22 -55.29 -5.77
C LEU A 604 23.47 -54.83 -7.21
N VAL A 605 24.27 -55.57 -7.97
CA VAL A 605 24.52 -55.27 -9.40
C VAL A 605 24.72 -56.55 -10.20
N THR A 606 24.15 -56.63 -11.40
CA THR A 606 24.24 -57.86 -12.20
C THR A 606 25.58 -57.97 -12.93
N ARG A 607 26.00 -59.21 -13.16
CA ARG A 607 27.17 -59.53 -13.99
C ARG A 607 26.94 -59.11 -15.45
N ARG A 608 25.69 -59.16 -15.94
CA ARG A 608 25.29 -58.70 -17.28
C ARG A 608 25.56 -57.20 -17.44
N PHE A 609 25.14 -56.40 -16.47
CA PHE A 609 25.38 -54.95 -16.44
C PHE A 609 26.87 -54.61 -16.35
N LEU A 610 27.62 -55.28 -15.46
CA LEU A 610 29.06 -55.07 -15.31
C LEU A 610 29.84 -55.41 -16.59
N LYS A 611 29.43 -56.42 -17.38
CA LYS A 611 30.04 -56.70 -18.69
C LYS A 611 29.83 -55.59 -19.71
N LYS A 612 28.66 -54.94 -19.71
CA LYS A 612 28.32 -53.88 -20.66
C LYS A 612 28.91 -52.52 -20.27
N ASN A 613 28.75 -52.14 -19.00
CA ASN A 613 28.95 -50.78 -18.51
C ASN A 613 30.12 -50.63 -17.52
N GLY A 614 30.70 -51.73 -17.04
CA GLY A 614 31.64 -51.75 -15.91
C GLY A 614 32.87 -50.84 -16.07
N ARG A 615 33.48 -50.78 -17.27
CA ARG A 615 34.62 -49.87 -17.53
C ARG A 615 34.21 -48.40 -17.42
N VAL A 616 33.10 -48.02 -18.07
CA VAL A 616 32.56 -46.65 -18.03
C VAL A 616 32.20 -46.24 -16.59
N LEU A 617 31.68 -47.17 -15.78
CA LEU A 617 31.39 -46.94 -14.37
C LEU A 617 32.65 -46.79 -13.52
N LEU A 618 33.72 -47.55 -13.81
CA LEU A 618 35.01 -47.42 -13.13
C LEU A 618 35.66 -46.06 -13.44
N ASP A 619 35.65 -45.66 -14.71
CA ASP A 619 36.22 -44.38 -15.16
C ASP A 619 35.40 -43.19 -14.62
N LYS A 620 34.06 -43.29 -14.61
CA LYS A 620 33.16 -42.34 -13.93
C LYS A 620 33.46 -42.26 -12.43
N SER A 621 33.65 -43.41 -11.76
CA SER A 621 33.91 -43.44 -10.31
C SER A 621 35.24 -42.78 -9.99
N LYS A 622 36.31 -43.11 -10.70
CA LYS A 622 37.64 -42.46 -10.58
C LYS A 622 37.54 -40.95 -10.78
N LYS A 623 36.89 -40.52 -11.88
CA LYS A 623 36.70 -39.10 -12.18
C LYS A 623 35.95 -38.37 -11.06
N ILE A 624 34.88 -38.93 -10.52
CA ILE A 624 34.13 -38.30 -9.42
C ILE A 624 34.93 -38.33 -8.10
N VAL A 625 35.62 -39.43 -7.80
CA VAL A 625 36.51 -39.56 -6.62
C VAL A 625 37.61 -38.50 -6.67
N ASP A 626 38.24 -38.28 -7.82
CA ASP A 626 39.29 -37.26 -7.98
C ASP A 626 38.73 -35.83 -8.08
N GLU A 627 37.54 -35.63 -8.65
CA GLU A 627 36.81 -34.35 -8.55
C GLU A 627 36.51 -33.98 -7.10
N GLN A 628 36.06 -34.93 -6.28
CA GLN A 628 35.80 -34.68 -4.85
C GLN A 628 37.08 -34.43 -4.06
N LYS A 629 38.17 -35.20 -4.28
CA LYS A 629 39.48 -34.94 -3.63
C LYS A 629 40.02 -33.53 -3.88
N ASN A 630 39.74 -32.96 -5.05
CA ASN A 630 40.21 -31.65 -5.46
C ASN A 630 39.14 -30.53 -5.31
N ALA A 631 37.96 -30.84 -4.78
CA ALA A 631 36.90 -29.85 -4.54
C ALA A 631 37.17 -29.06 -3.26
N GLY A 632 36.93 -27.75 -3.29
CA GLY A 632 37.03 -26.88 -2.10
C GLY A 632 35.99 -27.18 -1.00
N MET A 633 34.98 -27.99 -1.29
CA MET A 633 34.02 -28.56 -0.36
C MET A 633 33.50 -29.89 -0.95
N PRO A 634 33.99 -31.06 -0.50
CA PRO A 634 33.55 -32.35 -1.00
C PRO A 634 32.18 -32.76 -0.46
N GLU A 635 31.38 -33.41 -1.31
CA GLU A 635 30.11 -34.02 -1.00
C GLU A 635 30.37 -35.42 -0.41
N GLN A 636 30.53 -35.50 0.92
CA GLN A 636 31.05 -36.69 1.61
C GLN A 636 30.31 -37.99 1.27
N ASP A 637 28.97 -37.97 1.26
CA ASP A 637 28.16 -39.18 1.04
C ASP A 637 28.37 -39.76 -0.37
N LYS A 638 28.55 -38.87 -1.35
CA LYS A 638 28.91 -39.18 -2.73
C LYS A 638 30.36 -39.63 -2.86
N PHE A 639 31.28 -39.06 -2.08
CA PHE A 639 32.67 -39.53 -2.03
C PHE A 639 32.77 -40.95 -1.47
N ASP A 640 32.16 -41.21 -0.30
CA ASP A 640 32.11 -42.55 0.33
C ASP A 640 31.42 -43.57 -0.59
N PHE A 641 30.35 -43.19 -1.28
CA PHE A 641 29.71 -44.00 -2.32
C PHE A 641 30.68 -44.34 -3.47
N TYR A 642 31.22 -43.33 -4.16
CA TYR A 642 31.99 -43.56 -5.37
C TYR A 642 33.36 -44.20 -5.10
N ILE A 643 33.99 -43.96 -3.94
CA ILE A 643 35.21 -44.67 -3.56
C ILE A 643 34.93 -46.14 -3.22
N SER A 644 33.79 -46.44 -2.58
CA SER A 644 33.36 -47.83 -2.31
C SER A 644 33.04 -48.58 -3.61
N LEU A 645 32.39 -47.90 -4.56
CA LEU A 645 32.11 -48.42 -5.91
C LEU A 645 33.41 -48.63 -6.71
N GLU A 646 34.36 -47.71 -6.65
CA GLU A 646 35.66 -47.86 -7.33
C GLU A 646 36.45 -49.07 -6.79
N ASP A 647 36.52 -49.20 -5.48
CA ASP A 647 37.21 -50.30 -4.78
C ASP A 647 36.54 -51.66 -5.12
N PHE A 648 35.21 -51.70 -5.22
CA PHE A 648 34.47 -52.87 -5.71
C PHE A 648 34.76 -53.19 -7.18
N LEU A 649 34.69 -52.21 -8.08
CA LEU A 649 34.87 -52.41 -9.53
C LEU A 649 36.30 -52.86 -9.86
N ASN A 650 37.32 -52.22 -9.28
CA ASN A 650 38.73 -52.63 -9.43
C ASN A 650 38.95 -54.10 -9.01
N ARG A 651 38.25 -54.59 -7.97
CA ARG A 651 38.35 -55.99 -7.47
C ARG A 651 37.52 -57.00 -8.26
N THR A 652 36.55 -56.56 -9.06
CA THR A 652 35.47 -57.41 -9.58
C THR A 652 35.50 -57.52 -11.11
N LEU A 653 35.75 -56.42 -11.83
CA LEU A 653 35.85 -56.43 -13.30
C LEU A 653 36.93 -57.37 -13.86
N PRO A 654 38.10 -57.58 -13.21
CA PRO A 654 39.09 -58.57 -13.68
C PRO A 654 38.64 -60.04 -13.58
N LYS A 655 37.43 -60.33 -13.10
CA LYS A 655 36.92 -61.68 -12.82
C LYS A 655 35.64 -62.04 -13.59
N ILE A 656 35.15 -61.15 -14.48
CA ILE A 656 33.80 -61.19 -15.06
C ILE A 656 33.78 -61.60 -16.53
#